data_AF-A0A540MLH5-F1
#
_entry.id   AF-A0A540MLH5-F1
#
_cell.length_a   1.000
_cell.length_b   1.000
_cell.length_c   1.000
_cell.angle_alpha   90.00
_cell.angle_beta   90.00
_cell.angle_gamma   90.00
#
_symmetry.space_group_name_H-M   'P 1'
#
loop_
_entity.id
_entity.type
_entity.pdbx_description
1 polymer ?
#
loop_
_entity_poly.entity_id
_entity_poly.type
_entity_poly.pdbx_seq_one_letter_code
_entity_poly.pdbx_strand_id
1 'polypeptide(L)'
;MRGHQCEAFSIYNRLSSRDHSNTIDMDTNELMDPLDMEENSALLQKSTVPEHSNPSWKRSFPHVLVATLSSFLFGYHLGVVNEPLESISKDLGFKGNTLAEGLVVSTCLGGAFIGSLFSGWLADGVGRRRAFQLCALPMIIGAAMSASTKTLAGMLIGRLFVGTGMGLGPPVASLYVTEVSPAFVRGTYGSLIQIATCLGIMGALFVGIPVKEIAGWWRVCFWVSIIPAVTLALAMLFCAESPHWLHKQGRTSEAEAQFEKLLGGSHVKTAMADLAKLDRGDETDTVSLSELFHGRHFRVVFIGSTLFALQQLSGINAVFYFSSAVFKSAGVPSGLANAFIGIANLSGSIVAMLLMDKVGRKLLLLWSFFGMAMSMGLQVAAASFNSSGSGSLYLSVGGMLILCKCDDNMIVAMLEIVVRFYDADECPLENYGHWFVLTFALGAGPVPGLLLPEIFPNRIRAKAMAVSQASLHVKENSDLPTNAAFRHRWPQIPASPLMAPPWVQELHFPDLHIPITIDHMVPVMPSGPTPAAPGKALYLSNLDDVVGSRVFTPTVYFYASDDQKPVMKALQDALASVLVPYYPLSGRLRETGNGKLEVFFGQDQGALMVEAHCEMSLAELGDLKVPNPAWTPLVFRFPNEEPYKVLDMPLLIAQVTLFRCGGFSLGLRICHCIVDGIGAMQFLSSWAATAKAGTLISNPTPCWDREIFRPRDPPLVKFPHIEYMRIDDGSSLTMSLWQTKAVQKCYRVSREFQTWLKTSAQPSDDMSSTSSTFDAMAAHIWRSWVKALDVKPLNYELRLTFSANARQKLKNLPVKEGYYGNVVCLACVTSTVRNLVYGRLSDTAHLVREARLGISEEYLRSTVDYVEVDRPRRLEFGGKLTITQWTRFSIYDSADFGWGRPIYAGPIDLTPTPQVCVFLPEAEAEQSGTMLVCICLPESATKSFTQLLSLTESPGDQSIN
;
A
#
# COMPACT_ATOMS: atom_id res chain seq x y z
N MET A 1 -42.60 -15.43 -21.15
CA MET A 1 -41.74 -16.52 -21.65
C MET A 1 -40.47 -15.93 -22.29
N ARG A 2 -39.43 -15.67 -21.51
CA ARG A 2 -38.06 -15.43 -22.01
C ARG A 2 -37.10 -15.96 -20.94
N GLY A 3 -36.57 -17.14 -21.19
CA GLY A 3 -35.64 -17.83 -20.30
C GLY A 3 -34.22 -17.33 -20.53
N HIS A 4 -33.58 -16.94 -19.42
CA HIS A 4 -32.16 -16.67 -19.29
C HIS A 4 -31.35 -17.97 -19.46
N GLN A 5 -30.23 -17.92 -20.18
CA GLN A 5 -29.15 -18.89 -20.03
C GLN A 5 -27.94 -18.16 -19.41
N CYS A 6 -27.57 -18.67 -18.25
CA CYS A 6 -26.41 -18.32 -17.44
C CYS A 6 -25.42 -19.46 -17.66
N GLU A 7 -24.25 -19.21 -18.26
CA GLU A 7 -23.19 -20.22 -18.37
C GLU A 7 -22.33 -20.19 -17.10
N ALA A 8 -22.33 -21.32 -16.38
CA ALA A 8 -21.45 -21.60 -15.26
C ALA A 8 -20.32 -22.53 -15.73
N PHE A 9 -19.07 -22.09 -15.60
CA PHE A 9 -17.89 -22.92 -15.80
C PHE A 9 -17.64 -23.78 -14.55
N SER A 10 -17.83 -25.09 -14.69
CA SER A 10 -17.34 -26.12 -13.76
C SER A 10 -16.09 -26.76 -14.38
N ILE A 11 -14.95 -26.66 -13.69
CA ILE A 11 -13.71 -27.36 -14.04
C ILE A 11 -13.43 -28.35 -12.92
N TYR A 12 -13.64 -29.64 -13.18
CA TYR A 12 -12.78 -30.75 -12.74
C TYR A 12 -13.26 -32.05 -13.41
N ASN A 13 -12.63 -32.42 -14.52
CA ASN A 13 -12.24 -33.81 -14.75
C ASN A 13 -11.15 -33.86 -15.84
N ARG A 14 -10.04 -34.52 -15.49
CA ARG A 14 -8.88 -34.75 -16.36
C ARG A 14 -9.26 -35.76 -17.43
N LEU A 15 -8.87 -35.51 -18.68
CA LEU A 15 -8.13 -36.44 -19.52
C LEU A 15 -7.67 -35.72 -20.79
N SER A 16 -6.37 -35.87 -21.08
CA SER A 16 -5.69 -35.35 -22.26
C SER A 16 -6.01 -36.23 -23.46
N SER A 17 -6.81 -35.73 -24.40
CA SER A 17 -6.80 -36.20 -25.79
C SER A 17 -5.88 -35.29 -26.60
N ARG A 18 -4.82 -35.85 -27.18
CA ARG A 18 -4.01 -35.19 -28.20
C ARG A 18 -4.20 -35.96 -29.50
N ASP A 19 -4.83 -35.29 -30.46
CA ASP A 19 -5.07 -35.76 -31.82
C ASP A 19 -3.76 -35.91 -32.60
N HIS A 20 -3.67 -36.95 -33.44
CA HIS A 20 -2.97 -36.88 -34.73
C HIS A 20 -3.79 -37.62 -35.79
N SER A 21 -4.20 -36.86 -36.81
CA SER A 21 -4.87 -37.28 -38.03
C SER A 21 -3.88 -37.91 -39.02
N ASN A 22 -4.27 -39.01 -39.68
CA ASN A 22 -4.35 -39.11 -41.15
C ASN A 22 -4.80 -40.52 -41.59
N THR A 23 -5.77 -40.51 -42.50
CA THR A 23 -6.26 -41.58 -43.39
C THR A 23 -5.18 -42.18 -44.30
N ILE A 24 -5.15 -43.51 -44.52
CA ILE A 24 -5.04 -44.25 -45.82
C ILE A 24 -5.48 -45.72 -45.62
N ASP A 25 -6.15 -46.27 -46.63
CA ASP A 25 -6.72 -47.62 -46.82
C ASP A 25 -5.75 -48.83 -46.85
N MET A 26 -6.37 -50.01 -46.60
CA MET A 26 -6.18 -51.37 -47.13
C MET A 26 -4.81 -52.12 -47.12
N ASP A 27 -4.95 -53.34 -46.56
CA ASP A 27 -4.47 -54.65 -47.04
C ASP A 27 -3.10 -55.24 -46.63
N THR A 28 -3.20 -56.55 -46.34
CA THR A 28 -2.24 -57.66 -46.34
C THR A 28 -1.65 -58.21 -45.03
N ASN A 29 -1.77 -59.55 -44.95
CA ASN A 29 -1.22 -60.52 -44.01
C ASN A 29 0.25 -60.28 -43.63
N GLU A 30 0.64 -60.59 -42.39
CA GLU A 30 1.51 -61.74 -42.05
C GLU A 30 1.99 -61.73 -40.59
N LEU A 31 2.05 -62.94 -40.01
CA LEU A 31 2.80 -63.45 -38.87
C LEU A 31 2.64 -62.85 -37.45
N MET A 32 2.21 -63.74 -36.54
CA MET A 32 2.30 -63.65 -35.08
C MET A 32 3.75 -63.50 -34.58
N ASP A 33 3.95 -62.68 -33.54
CA ASP A 33 5.16 -62.64 -32.71
C ASP A 33 4.75 -62.80 -31.21
N PRO A 34 5.50 -63.53 -30.37
CA PRO A 34 5.05 -63.96 -29.05
C PRO A 34 5.44 -62.96 -27.96
N LEU A 35 4.63 -61.91 -27.76
CA LEU A 35 4.78 -61.00 -26.60
C LEU A 35 3.47 -60.67 -25.84
N ASP A 36 2.32 -61.21 -26.27
CA ASP A 36 1.01 -60.88 -25.67
C ASP A 36 0.59 -61.77 -24.47
N MET A 37 1.53 -62.46 -23.83
CA MET A 37 1.21 -63.41 -22.74
C MET A 37 1.36 -62.86 -21.32
N GLU A 38 1.81 -61.61 -21.12
CA GLU A 38 1.91 -61.00 -19.78
C GLU A 38 0.78 -59.99 -19.46
N GLU A 39 0.14 -59.38 -20.46
CA GLU A 39 -0.83 -58.30 -20.21
C GLU A 39 -2.24 -58.79 -19.83
N ASN A 40 -2.60 -60.02 -20.22
CA ASN A 40 -3.92 -60.60 -19.90
C ASN A 40 -4.02 -61.19 -18.48
N SER A 41 -2.90 -61.35 -17.76
CA SER A 41 -2.91 -61.80 -16.36
C SER A 41 -3.33 -60.67 -15.40
N ALA A 42 -3.02 -59.42 -15.75
CA ALA A 42 -3.32 -58.23 -14.93
C ALA A 42 -4.79 -57.78 -15.03
N LEU A 43 -5.50 -58.15 -16.10
CA LEU A 43 -6.91 -57.82 -16.30
C LEU A 43 -7.88 -58.76 -15.58
N LEU A 44 -7.46 -59.99 -15.27
CA LEU A 44 -8.28 -61.00 -14.59
C LEU A 44 -8.30 -60.87 -13.06
N GLN A 45 -7.38 -60.11 -12.46
CA GLN A 45 -7.28 -59.95 -11.00
C GLN A 45 -8.01 -58.71 -10.45
N LYS A 46 -8.71 -57.95 -11.30
CA LYS A 46 -9.41 -56.71 -10.91
C LYS A 46 -10.89 -56.91 -10.53
N SER A 47 -11.37 -58.15 -10.53
CA SER A 47 -12.80 -58.47 -10.42
C SER A 47 -13.19 -59.18 -9.13
N THR A 48 -12.62 -58.82 -7.96
CA THR A 48 -13.19 -59.17 -6.63
C THR A 48 -12.60 -58.31 -5.51
N VAL A 49 -13.13 -57.11 -5.25
CA VAL A 49 -12.97 -56.44 -3.94
C VAL A 49 -14.32 -55.82 -3.55
N PRO A 50 -14.88 -56.12 -2.36
CA PRO A 50 -16.21 -55.61 -1.96
C PRO A 50 -16.18 -54.10 -1.69
N GLU A 51 -17.28 -53.41 -1.95
CA GLU A 51 -17.51 -52.01 -1.55
C GLU A 51 -17.22 -51.82 -0.05
N HIS A 52 -16.15 -51.07 0.27
CA HIS A 52 -15.76 -50.78 1.64
C HIS A 52 -16.77 -49.83 2.31
N SER A 53 -17.52 -50.33 3.29
CA SER A 53 -18.31 -49.52 4.22
C SER A 53 -17.43 -48.49 4.95
N ASN A 54 -17.86 -47.23 5.07
CA ASN A 54 -17.09 -46.17 5.74
C ASN A 54 -16.76 -46.54 7.21
N PRO A 55 -15.55 -46.22 7.72
CA PRO A 55 -15.16 -46.51 9.10
C PRO A 55 -15.97 -45.69 10.12
N SER A 56 -16.14 -46.22 11.34
CA SER A 56 -16.98 -45.60 12.36
C SER A 56 -16.36 -44.32 12.94
N TRP A 57 -17.09 -43.20 12.86
CA TRP A 57 -16.67 -41.91 13.43
C TRP A 57 -16.57 -41.92 14.97
N LYS A 58 -17.30 -42.83 15.64
CA LYS A 58 -17.41 -42.89 17.12
C LYS A 58 -16.07 -43.16 17.82
N ARG A 59 -15.14 -43.84 17.15
CA ARG A 59 -13.84 -44.22 17.73
C ARG A 59 -12.83 -43.07 17.73
N SER A 60 -12.83 -42.24 16.69
CA SER A 60 -11.91 -41.09 16.56
C SER A 60 -12.43 -39.82 17.24
N PHE A 61 -13.76 -39.67 17.40
CA PHE A 61 -14.40 -38.50 18.00
C PHE A 61 -13.85 -38.08 19.38
N PRO A 62 -13.70 -38.95 20.39
CA PRO A 62 -13.22 -38.54 21.72
C PRO A 62 -11.79 -37.98 21.68
N HIS A 63 -10.95 -38.47 20.77
CA HIS A 63 -9.58 -37.98 20.60
C HIS A 63 -9.55 -36.57 20.01
N VAL A 64 -10.42 -36.32 19.03
CA VAL A 64 -10.58 -34.98 18.44
C VAL A 64 -11.15 -34.00 19.45
N LEU A 65 -12.12 -34.41 20.26
CA LEU A 65 -12.69 -33.56 21.31
C LEU A 65 -11.63 -33.09 22.31
N VAL A 66 -10.75 -34.00 22.77
CA VAL A 66 -9.63 -33.62 23.65
C VAL A 66 -8.67 -32.65 22.95
N ALA A 67 -8.34 -32.88 21.68
CA ALA A 67 -7.47 -31.98 20.91
C ALA A 67 -8.06 -30.56 20.77
N THR A 68 -9.38 -30.42 20.64
CA THR A 68 -10.05 -29.12 20.55
C THR A 68 -10.00 -28.30 21.84
N LEU A 69 -9.67 -28.89 23.00
CA LEU A 69 -9.41 -28.14 24.24
C LEU A 69 -8.25 -27.14 24.08
N SER A 70 -7.28 -27.44 23.20
CA SER A 70 -6.21 -26.49 22.88
C SER A 70 -6.74 -25.24 22.18
N SER A 71 -7.68 -25.40 21.25
CA SER A 71 -8.35 -24.30 20.55
C SER A 71 -9.31 -23.52 21.46
N PHE A 72 -9.92 -24.20 22.43
CA PHE A 72 -10.68 -23.55 23.51
C PHE A 72 -9.79 -22.66 24.36
N LEU A 73 -8.63 -23.17 24.80
CA LEU A 73 -7.65 -22.41 25.57
C LEU A 73 -7.11 -21.19 24.79
N PHE A 74 -6.87 -21.36 23.49
CA PHE A 74 -6.51 -20.26 22.60
C PHE A 74 -7.57 -19.14 22.62
N GLY A 75 -8.85 -19.51 22.43
CA GLY A 75 -9.96 -18.56 22.51
C GLY A 75 -10.12 -17.92 23.89
N TYR A 76 -9.94 -18.69 24.96
CA TYR A 76 -10.05 -18.20 26.33
C TYR A 76 -9.00 -17.11 26.61
N HIS A 77 -7.73 -17.35 26.27
CA HIS A 77 -6.67 -16.38 26.52
C HIS A 77 -6.66 -15.16 25.58
N LEU A 78 -7.37 -15.24 24.44
CA LEU A 78 -7.75 -14.09 23.63
C LEU A 78 -8.76 -13.20 24.38
N GLY A 79 -9.81 -13.77 24.96
CA GLY A 79 -10.88 -13.02 25.62
C GLY A 79 -10.60 -12.58 27.07
N VAL A 80 -9.76 -13.31 27.81
CA VAL A 80 -9.64 -13.17 29.29
C VAL A 80 -9.16 -11.81 29.76
N VAL A 81 -8.42 -11.05 28.93
CA VAL A 81 -7.89 -9.73 29.30
C VAL A 81 -8.89 -8.61 29.01
N ASN A 82 -9.83 -8.81 28.09
CA ASN A 82 -10.71 -7.77 27.56
C ASN A 82 -11.48 -7.01 28.66
N GLU A 83 -12.17 -7.74 29.54
CA GLU A 83 -12.95 -7.12 30.61
C GLU A 83 -12.11 -6.70 31.84
N PRO A 84 -11.16 -7.50 32.35
CA PRO A 84 -10.39 -7.12 33.54
C PRO A 84 -9.25 -6.13 33.30
N LEU A 85 -8.92 -5.74 32.05
CA LEU A 85 -7.75 -4.90 31.76
C LEU A 85 -7.68 -3.62 32.62
N GLU A 86 -8.80 -2.92 32.79
CA GLU A 86 -8.88 -1.70 33.62
C GLU A 86 -8.63 -2.00 35.12
N SER A 87 -9.10 -3.16 35.60
CA SER A 87 -8.87 -3.59 36.97
C SER A 87 -7.43 -4.05 37.20
N ILE A 88 -6.83 -4.71 36.19
CA ILE A 88 -5.43 -5.15 36.21
C ILE A 88 -4.51 -3.93 36.24
N SER A 89 -4.77 -2.91 35.41
CA SER A 89 -3.95 -1.70 35.37
C SER A 89 -4.02 -0.91 36.68
N LYS A 90 -5.18 -0.91 37.34
CA LYS A 90 -5.35 -0.33 38.68
C LYS A 90 -4.59 -1.10 39.77
N ASP A 91 -4.71 -2.43 39.82
CA ASP A 91 -4.12 -3.27 40.88
C ASP A 91 -2.59 -3.37 40.78
N LEU A 92 -2.05 -3.38 39.55
CA LEU A 92 -0.61 -3.50 39.28
C LEU A 92 0.10 -2.14 39.14
N GLY A 93 -0.60 -1.02 39.34
CA GLY A 93 0.00 0.31 39.43
C GLY A 93 0.42 0.96 38.10
N PHE A 94 -0.17 0.56 36.97
CA PHE A 94 0.12 1.13 35.65
C PHE A 94 -1.09 1.80 34.97
N LYS A 95 -2.16 2.06 35.73
CA LYS A 95 -3.36 2.76 35.25
C LYS A 95 -3.00 4.11 34.61
N GLY A 96 -3.49 4.34 33.39
CA GLY A 96 -3.23 5.58 32.62
C GLY A 96 -1.99 5.52 31.73
N ASN A 97 -1.20 4.44 31.79
CA ASN A 97 -0.14 4.15 30.83
C ASN A 97 -0.68 3.23 29.72
N THR A 98 -1.18 3.84 28.64
CA THR A 98 -1.75 3.12 27.49
C THR A 98 -0.75 2.17 26.83
N LEU A 99 0.54 2.51 26.87
CA LEU A 99 1.60 1.64 26.37
C LEU A 99 1.76 0.38 27.22
N ALA A 100 1.65 0.48 28.55
CA ALA A 100 1.69 -0.68 29.44
C ALA A 100 0.45 -1.58 29.30
N GLU A 101 -0.75 -0.99 29.13
CA GLU A 101 -1.98 -1.74 28.86
C GLU A 101 -1.90 -2.49 27.53
N GLY A 102 -1.40 -1.84 26.48
CA GLY A 102 -1.13 -2.49 25.19
C GLY A 102 -0.09 -3.60 25.29
N LEU A 103 1.00 -3.39 26.05
CA LEU A 103 2.05 -4.40 26.27
C LEU A 103 1.52 -5.68 26.94
N VAL A 104 0.59 -5.59 27.88
CA VAL A 104 -0.01 -6.77 28.55
C VAL A 104 -0.80 -7.63 27.55
N VAL A 105 -1.45 -7.00 26.57
CA VAL A 105 -2.18 -7.69 25.50
C VAL A 105 -1.20 -8.25 24.47
N SER A 106 -0.31 -7.43 23.92
CA SER A 106 0.59 -7.80 22.81
C SER A 106 1.68 -8.81 23.21
N THR A 107 2.18 -8.79 24.45
CA THR A 107 3.21 -9.74 24.91
C THR A 107 2.76 -11.20 24.79
N CYS A 108 1.46 -11.47 24.95
CA CYS A 108 0.92 -12.81 24.75
C CYS A 108 0.93 -13.23 23.28
N LEU A 109 0.69 -12.29 22.37
CA LEU A 109 0.74 -12.52 20.91
C LEU A 109 2.18 -12.68 20.45
N GLY A 110 3.13 -11.92 21.02
CA GLY A 110 4.57 -12.15 20.88
C GLY A 110 5.00 -13.54 21.34
N GLY A 111 4.48 -14.03 22.47
CA GLY A 111 4.67 -15.41 22.89
C GLY A 111 4.08 -16.40 21.88
N ALA A 112 2.88 -16.14 21.35
CA ALA A 112 2.22 -17.01 20.37
C ALA A 112 2.97 -17.08 19.04
N PHE A 113 3.56 -15.96 18.59
CA PHE A 113 4.49 -15.95 17.46
C PHE A 113 5.66 -16.92 17.69
N ILE A 114 6.33 -16.80 18.84
CA ILE A 114 7.46 -17.69 19.21
C ILE A 114 6.99 -19.15 19.25
N GLY A 115 5.88 -19.43 19.94
CA GLY A 115 5.31 -20.78 20.03
C GLY A 115 5.00 -21.39 18.67
N SER A 116 4.38 -20.62 17.77
CA SER A 116 3.99 -21.11 16.44
C SER A 116 5.19 -21.50 15.58
N LEU A 117 6.32 -20.78 15.65
CA LEU A 117 7.56 -21.11 14.93
C LEU A 117 8.15 -22.46 15.38
N PHE A 118 8.10 -22.76 16.68
CA PHE A 118 8.62 -24.01 17.23
C PHE A 118 7.65 -25.20 17.12
N SER A 119 6.37 -24.95 16.84
CA SER A 119 5.32 -25.98 16.80
C SER A 119 5.61 -27.11 15.81
N GLY A 120 6.16 -26.79 14.63
CA GLY A 120 6.47 -27.78 13.60
C GLY A 120 7.60 -28.73 14.01
N TRP A 121 8.65 -28.20 14.63
CA TRP A 121 9.76 -29.01 15.17
C TRP A 121 9.29 -29.89 16.34
N LEU A 122 8.46 -29.34 17.21
CA LEU A 122 7.91 -30.06 18.34
C LEU A 122 7.00 -31.22 17.89
N ALA A 123 6.07 -30.93 16.98
CA ALA A 123 5.11 -31.91 16.47
C ALA A 123 5.78 -33.09 15.75
N ASP A 124 6.82 -32.82 14.96
CA ASP A 124 7.57 -33.84 14.24
C ASP A 124 8.60 -34.57 15.12
N GLY A 125 9.18 -33.92 16.13
CA GLY A 125 10.19 -34.50 17.00
C GLY A 125 9.62 -35.42 18.08
N VAL A 126 8.65 -34.94 18.88
CA VAL A 126 8.16 -35.68 20.07
C VAL A 126 6.83 -36.41 19.84
N GLY A 127 6.20 -36.23 18.69
CA GLY A 127 4.86 -36.73 18.38
C GLY A 127 3.76 -35.76 18.81
N ARG A 128 2.53 -36.02 18.37
CA ARG A 128 1.40 -35.08 18.51
C ARG A 128 0.90 -35.08 19.96
N ARG A 129 0.87 -36.25 20.62
CA ARG A 129 0.42 -36.36 22.02
C ARG A 129 1.27 -35.55 22.98
N ARG A 130 2.59 -35.73 22.90
CA ARG A 130 3.54 -34.99 23.74
C ARG A 130 3.60 -33.51 23.37
N ALA A 131 3.43 -33.16 22.10
CA ALA A 131 3.36 -31.75 21.69
C ALA A 131 2.20 -31.00 22.37
N PHE A 132 1.01 -31.60 22.50
CA PHE A 132 -0.10 -31.00 23.26
C PHE A 132 0.21 -30.84 24.75
N GLN A 133 0.89 -31.81 25.37
CA GLN A 133 1.29 -31.72 26.77
C GLN A 133 2.31 -30.59 26.98
N LEU A 134 3.29 -30.49 26.09
CA LEU A 134 4.29 -29.42 26.10
C LEU A 134 3.71 -28.05 25.73
N CYS A 135 2.59 -27.99 25.01
CA CYS A 135 1.79 -26.78 24.81
C CYS A 135 1.04 -26.38 26.10
N ALA A 136 0.47 -27.33 26.84
CA ALA A 136 -0.30 -27.04 28.06
C ALA A 136 0.57 -26.56 29.23
N LEU A 137 1.79 -27.07 29.39
CA LEU A 137 2.71 -26.67 30.47
C LEU A 137 2.97 -25.15 30.57
N PRO A 138 3.43 -24.46 29.51
CA PRO A 138 3.66 -23.01 29.57
C PRO A 138 2.36 -22.22 29.75
N MET A 139 1.19 -22.75 29.34
CA MET A 139 -0.10 -22.13 29.62
C MET A 139 -0.46 -22.21 31.10
N ILE A 140 -0.25 -23.37 31.75
CA ILE A 140 -0.47 -23.56 33.19
C ILE A 140 0.45 -22.64 34.00
N ILE A 141 1.75 -22.68 33.70
CA ILE A 141 2.77 -21.87 34.40
C ILE A 141 2.48 -20.38 34.18
N GLY A 142 2.27 -19.96 32.94
CA GLY A 142 2.01 -18.57 32.60
C GLY A 142 0.72 -18.04 33.22
N ALA A 143 -0.36 -18.82 33.22
CA ALA A 143 -1.62 -18.43 33.84
C ALA A 143 -1.50 -18.32 35.36
N ALA A 144 -0.80 -19.25 36.02
CA ALA A 144 -0.53 -19.19 37.46
C ALA A 144 0.33 -17.95 37.82
N MET A 145 1.34 -17.64 36.99
CA MET A 145 2.16 -16.44 37.15
C MET A 145 1.34 -15.15 36.96
N SER A 146 0.53 -15.06 35.90
CA SER A 146 -0.36 -13.92 35.66
C SER A 146 -1.39 -13.76 36.79
N ALA A 147 -1.90 -14.84 37.37
CA ALA A 147 -2.86 -14.78 38.47
C ALA A 147 -2.23 -14.37 39.82
N SER A 148 -0.97 -14.75 40.08
CA SER A 148 -0.29 -14.55 41.36
C SER A 148 0.57 -13.28 41.43
N THR A 149 0.93 -12.71 40.28
CA THR A 149 1.81 -11.53 40.23
C THR A 149 1.19 -10.30 40.89
N LYS A 150 2.05 -9.47 41.51
CA LYS A 150 1.72 -8.13 42.02
C LYS A 150 2.45 -7.03 41.25
N THR A 151 3.21 -7.39 40.22
CA THR A 151 4.00 -6.47 39.41
C THR A 151 3.67 -6.61 37.93
N LEU A 152 3.83 -5.52 37.17
CA LEU A 152 3.69 -5.51 35.71
C LEU A 152 4.67 -6.50 35.05
N ALA A 153 5.93 -6.55 35.49
CA ALA A 153 6.93 -7.46 34.92
C ALA A 153 6.50 -8.93 35.07
N GLY A 154 5.98 -9.33 36.24
CA GLY A 154 5.46 -10.68 36.43
C GLY A 154 4.23 -10.97 35.57
N MET A 155 3.39 -9.96 35.30
CA MET A 155 2.27 -10.08 34.35
C MET A 155 2.77 -10.30 32.92
N LEU A 156 3.74 -9.50 32.45
CA LEU A 156 4.31 -9.63 31.10
C LEU A 156 4.98 -11.00 30.89
N ILE A 157 5.76 -11.47 31.86
CA ILE A 157 6.39 -12.80 31.79
C ILE A 157 5.31 -13.89 31.77
N GLY A 158 4.29 -13.81 32.64
CA GLY A 158 3.18 -14.77 32.63
C GLY A 158 2.45 -14.80 31.29
N ARG A 159 2.17 -13.63 30.70
CA ARG A 159 1.54 -13.50 29.37
C ARG A 159 2.41 -14.07 28.26
N LEU A 160 3.73 -13.90 28.32
CA LEU A 160 4.67 -14.48 27.36
C LEU A 160 4.61 -16.02 27.41
N PHE A 161 4.63 -16.62 28.60
CA PHE A 161 4.51 -18.07 28.76
C PHE A 161 3.18 -18.62 28.25
N VAL A 162 2.05 -17.98 28.62
CA VAL A 162 0.73 -18.33 28.07
C VAL A 162 0.74 -18.24 26.55
N GLY A 163 1.32 -17.17 26.02
CA GLY A 163 1.49 -16.93 24.59
C GLY A 163 2.20 -18.09 23.89
N THR A 164 3.36 -18.52 24.40
CA THR A 164 4.12 -19.63 23.81
C THR A 164 3.29 -20.90 23.70
N GLY A 165 2.51 -21.24 24.73
CA GLY A 165 1.59 -22.38 24.67
C GLY A 165 0.44 -22.17 23.67
N MET A 166 -0.13 -20.95 23.65
CA MET A 166 -1.19 -20.54 22.73
C MET A 166 -0.76 -20.65 21.25
N GLY A 167 0.51 -20.35 20.93
CA GLY A 167 1.07 -20.51 19.58
C GLY A 167 1.40 -21.94 19.18
N LEU A 168 1.74 -22.81 20.13
CA LEU A 168 2.06 -24.22 19.87
C LEU A 168 0.83 -25.06 19.56
N GLY A 169 -0.30 -24.77 20.20
CA GLY A 169 -1.51 -25.60 20.21
C GLY A 169 -2.24 -25.72 18.86
N PRO A 170 -2.73 -24.61 18.26
CA PRO A 170 -3.55 -24.65 17.04
C PRO A 170 -2.90 -25.32 15.81
N PRO A 171 -1.58 -25.17 15.53
CA PRO A 171 -0.93 -25.93 14.46
C PRO A 171 -0.97 -27.44 14.75
N VAL A 172 -0.65 -27.85 15.99
CA VAL A 172 -0.62 -29.25 16.42
C VAL A 172 -2.03 -29.85 16.38
N ALA A 173 -3.05 -29.08 16.77
CA ALA A 173 -4.45 -29.50 16.69
C ALA A 173 -4.92 -29.74 15.25
N SER A 174 -4.60 -28.83 14.34
CA SER A 174 -4.93 -28.97 12.93
C SER A 174 -4.29 -30.23 12.33
N LEU A 175 -3.00 -30.49 12.64
CA LEU A 175 -2.31 -31.71 12.21
C LEU A 175 -2.96 -32.97 12.79
N TYR A 176 -3.16 -33.00 14.11
CA TYR A 176 -3.69 -34.16 14.82
C TYR A 176 -5.08 -34.53 14.32
N VAL A 177 -5.97 -33.55 14.15
CA VAL A 177 -7.31 -33.77 13.61
C VAL A 177 -7.23 -34.34 12.19
N THR A 178 -6.37 -33.83 11.31
CA THR A 178 -6.27 -34.40 9.95
C THR A 178 -5.72 -35.83 9.91
N GLU A 179 -4.82 -36.19 10.83
CA GLU A 179 -4.11 -37.48 10.84
C GLU A 179 -4.87 -38.59 11.58
N VAL A 180 -5.74 -38.23 12.54
CA VAL A 180 -6.51 -39.19 13.36
C VAL A 180 -7.91 -39.45 12.79
N SER A 181 -8.37 -38.59 11.89
CA SER A 181 -9.76 -38.59 11.44
C SER A 181 -9.96 -39.32 10.11
N PRO A 182 -11.05 -40.10 9.97
CA PRO A 182 -11.47 -40.67 8.69
C PRO A 182 -11.72 -39.58 7.64
N ALA A 183 -11.36 -39.84 6.38
CA ALA A 183 -11.43 -38.85 5.30
C ALA A 183 -12.80 -38.15 5.15
N PHE A 184 -13.90 -38.89 5.34
CA PHE A 184 -15.26 -38.37 5.15
C PHE A 184 -15.77 -37.43 6.27
N VAL A 185 -15.13 -37.39 7.44
CA VAL A 185 -15.50 -36.49 8.57
C VAL A 185 -14.47 -35.42 8.88
N ARG A 186 -13.36 -35.37 8.12
CA ARG A 186 -12.25 -34.42 8.36
C ARG A 186 -12.72 -32.96 8.38
N GLY A 187 -13.62 -32.57 7.47
CA GLY A 187 -14.16 -31.22 7.40
C GLY A 187 -14.97 -30.84 8.65
N THR A 188 -15.85 -31.72 9.11
CA THR A 188 -16.64 -31.52 10.34
C THR A 188 -15.75 -31.42 11.57
N TYR A 189 -14.78 -32.33 11.71
CA TYR A 189 -13.88 -32.34 12.86
C TYR A 189 -12.93 -31.16 12.89
N GLY A 190 -12.45 -30.70 11.75
CA GLY A 190 -11.66 -29.48 11.72
C GLY A 190 -12.49 -28.22 11.99
N SER A 191 -13.79 -28.22 11.71
CA SER A 191 -14.69 -27.12 12.11
C SER A 191 -14.89 -27.04 13.63
N LEU A 192 -14.77 -28.16 14.35
CA LEU A 192 -14.82 -28.17 15.83
C LEU A 192 -13.68 -27.35 16.47
N ILE A 193 -12.54 -27.19 15.78
CA ILE A 193 -11.42 -26.35 16.24
C ILE A 193 -11.89 -24.90 16.38
N GLN A 194 -12.56 -24.36 15.35
CA GLN A 194 -13.08 -22.99 15.38
C GLN A 194 -14.20 -22.83 16.40
N ILE A 195 -15.13 -23.78 16.46
CA ILE A 195 -16.23 -23.74 17.45
C ILE A 195 -15.67 -23.73 18.88
N ALA A 196 -14.65 -24.55 19.15
CA ALA A 196 -13.98 -24.56 20.45
C ALA A 196 -13.31 -23.21 20.75
N THR A 197 -12.67 -22.56 19.78
CA THR A 197 -12.15 -21.19 19.94
C THR A 197 -13.24 -20.17 20.27
N CYS A 198 -14.40 -20.23 19.59
CA CYS A 198 -15.54 -19.37 19.90
C CYS A 198 -16.07 -19.61 21.32
N LEU A 199 -16.22 -20.88 21.72
CA LEU A 199 -16.62 -21.27 23.08
C LEU A 199 -15.61 -20.80 24.13
N GLY A 200 -14.32 -20.80 23.80
CA GLY A 200 -13.24 -20.28 24.65
C GLY A 200 -13.37 -18.79 24.89
N ILE A 201 -13.52 -17.99 23.83
CA ILE A 201 -13.73 -16.53 23.91
C ILE A 201 -14.98 -16.25 24.75
N MET A 202 -16.08 -16.94 24.44
CA MET A 202 -17.35 -16.80 25.15
C MET A 202 -17.22 -17.18 26.64
N GLY A 203 -16.50 -18.26 26.94
CA GLY A 203 -16.23 -18.69 28.31
C GLY A 203 -15.42 -17.66 29.10
N ALA A 204 -14.40 -17.03 28.49
CA ALA A 204 -13.63 -15.98 29.14
C ALA A 204 -14.48 -14.74 29.47
N LEU A 205 -15.38 -14.35 28.57
CA LEU A 205 -16.29 -13.23 28.77
C LEU A 205 -17.36 -13.53 29.83
N PHE A 206 -17.88 -14.76 29.89
CA PHE A 206 -18.88 -15.14 30.89
C PHE A 206 -18.31 -15.36 32.28
N VAL A 207 -17.08 -15.86 32.42
CA VAL A 207 -16.43 -16.04 33.73
C VAL A 207 -16.31 -14.70 34.47
N GLY A 208 -16.11 -13.59 33.75
CA GLY A 208 -16.05 -12.25 34.33
C GLY A 208 -17.34 -11.78 35.01
N ILE A 209 -18.52 -12.25 34.57
CA ILE A 209 -19.82 -11.77 35.06
C ILE A 209 -20.06 -12.10 36.56
N PRO A 210 -20.01 -13.36 37.01
CA PRO A 210 -20.32 -13.72 38.40
C PRO A 210 -19.19 -13.39 39.38
N VAL A 211 -17.94 -13.30 38.92
CA VAL A 211 -16.78 -13.14 39.80
C VAL A 211 -16.43 -11.68 40.10
N LYS A 212 -17.00 -10.71 39.38
CA LYS A 212 -16.74 -9.26 39.54
C LYS A 212 -16.89 -8.72 40.96
N GLU A 213 -17.80 -9.32 41.74
CA GLU A 213 -18.06 -8.93 43.13
C GLU A 213 -16.93 -9.35 44.09
N ILE A 214 -15.98 -10.17 43.65
CA ILE A 214 -14.87 -10.66 44.47
C ILE A 214 -13.68 -9.69 44.40
N ALA A 215 -13.07 -9.38 45.54
CA ALA A 215 -11.82 -8.61 45.57
C ALA A 215 -10.70 -9.35 44.81
N GLY A 216 -10.15 -8.73 43.76
CA GLY A 216 -9.15 -9.38 42.89
C GLY A 216 -9.74 -10.37 41.89
N TRP A 217 -11.02 -10.23 41.51
CA TRP A 217 -11.75 -11.08 40.57
C TRP A 217 -11.00 -11.42 39.27
N TRP A 218 -10.19 -10.49 38.75
CA TRP A 218 -9.39 -10.72 37.55
C TRP A 218 -8.38 -11.86 37.71
N ARG A 219 -7.89 -12.12 38.94
CA ARG A 219 -6.99 -13.23 39.25
C ARG A 219 -7.71 -14.58 39.12
N VAL A 220 -8.99 -14.62 39.51
CA VAL A 220 -9.84 -15.80 39.36
C VAL A 220 -10.00 -16.16 37.88
N CYS A 221 -10.14 -15.16 37.01
CA CYS A 221 -10.25 -15.38 35.57
C CYS A 221 -9.02 -16.11 34.99
N PHE A 222 -7.81 -15.83 35.49
CA PHE A 222 -6.60 -16.54 35.11
C PHE A 222 -6.48 -17.92 35.76
N TRP A 223 -6.88 -18.08 37.04
CA TRP A 223 -6.90 -19.39 37.70
C TRP A 223 -7.84 -20.38 37.02
N VAL A 224 -9.02 -19.92 36.59
CA VAL A 224 -10.01 -20.76 35.88
C VAL A 224 -9.45 -21.32 34.58
N SER A 225 -8.57 -20.58 33.87
CA SER A 225 -7.94 -21.05 32.63
C SER A 225 -7.03 -22.27 32.82
N ILE A 226 -6.53 -22.51 34.02
CA ILE A 226 -5.65 -23.65 34.32
C ILE A 226 -6.43 -24.96 34.26
N ILE A 227 -7.72 -24.96 34.60
CA ILE A 227 -8.56 -26.16 34.61
C ILE A 227 -8.56 -26.83 33.22
N PRO A 228 -8.99 -26.17 32.12
CA PRO A 228 -8.93 -26.78 30.79
C PRO A 228 -7.51 -27.10 30.32
N ALA A 229 -6.49 -26.38 30.76
CA ALA A 229 -5.09 -26.67 30.42
C ALA A 229 -4.57 -27.96 31.08
N VAL A 230 -4.88 -28.18 32.36
CA VAL A 230 -4.58 -29.42 33.07
C VAL A 230 -5.39 -30.57 32.49
N THR A 231 -6.68 -30.35 32.18
CA THR A 231 -7.51 -31.35 31.52
C THR A 231 -6.92 -31.76 30.18
N LEU A 232 -6.46 -30.82 29.34
CA LEU A 232 -5.76 -31.12 28.09
C LEU A 232 -4.51 -31.97 28.33
N ALA A 233 -3.64 -31.57 29.28
CA ALA A 233 -2.39 -32.29 29.56
C ALA A 233 -2.62 -33.75 30.02
N LEU A 234 -3.62 -33.97 30.89
CA LEU A 234 -3.95 -35.28 31.44
C LEU A 234 -4.77 -36.14 30.45
N ALA A 235 -5.80 -35.57 29.82
CA ALA A 235 -6.65 -36.31 28.88
C ALA A 235 -5.88 -36.76 27.63
N MET A 236 -4.86 -36.01 27.22
CA MET A 236 -3.99 -36.43 26.12
C MET A 236 -3.25 -37.73 26.42
N LEU A 237 -3.02 -38.12 27.69
CA LEU A 237 -2.40 -39.42 28.03
C LEU A 237 -3.19 -40.61 27.48
N PHE A 238 -4.52 -40.52 27.43
CA PHE A 238 -5.43 -41.57 26.98
C PHE A 238 -5.69 -41.53 25.47
N CYS A 239 -5.27 -40.45 24.80
CA CYS A 239 -5.49 -40.25 23.38
C CYS A 239 -4.55 -41.11 22.52
N ALA A 240 -5.02 -41.48 21.33
CA ALA A 240 -4.21 -42.17 20.34
C ALA A 240 -3.08 -41.26 19.85
N GLU A 241 -1.91 -41.83 19.55
CA GLU A 241 -0.86 -41.09 18.86
C GLU A 241 -1.15 -41.07 17.35
N SER A 242 -0.62 -40.08 16.62
CA SER A 242 -0.80 -40.01 15.18
C SER A 242 -0.20 -41.24 14.46
N PRO A 243 -1.02 -42.04 13.73
CA PRO A 243 -0.51 -43.17 12.96
C PRO A 243 0.47 -42.74 11.85
N HIS A 244 0.23 -41.57 11.24
CA HIS A 244 1.10 -40.99 10.22
C HIS A 244 2.50 -40.68 10.77
N TRP A 245 2.59 -40.13 11.98
CA TRP A 245 3.88 -39.85 12.61
C TRP A 245 4.62 -41.12 13.01
N LEU A 246 3.91 -42.12 13.57
CA LEU A 246 4.51 -43.40 13.95
C LEU A 246 5.11 -44.13 12.75
N HIS A 247 4.41 -44.12 11.61
CA HIS A 247 4.91 -44.70 10.37
C HIS A 247 6.16 -43.96 9.87
N LYS A 248 6.16 -42.61 9.89
CA LYS A 248 7.32 -41.79 9.52
C LYS A 248 8.56 -42.02 10.42
N GLN A 249 8.34 -42.42 11.67
CA GLN A 249 9.40 -42.80 12.61
C GLN A 249 9.85 -44.27 12.47
N GLY A 250 9.36 -45.01 11.46
CA GLY A 250 9.67 -46.42 11.24
C GLY A 250 8.96 -47.39 12.19
N ARG A 251 8.02 -46.92 13.01
CA ARG A 251 7.27 -47.72 14.01
C ARG A 251 5.96 -48.24 13.44
N THR A 252 6.05 -49.01 12.35
CA THR A 252 4.90 -49.47 11.54
C THR A 252 3.91 -50.33 12.35
N SER A 253 4.39 -51.22 13.23
CA SER A 253 3.53 -52.06 14.07
C SER A 253 2.68 -51.25 15.07
N GLU A 254 3.24 -50.17 15.61
CA GLU A 254 2.50 -49.27 16.48
C GLU A 254 1.50 -48.40 15.71
N ALA A 255 1.85 -48.00 14.48
CA ALA A 255 0.93 -47.29 13.59
C ALA A 255 -0.30 -48.14 13.25
N GLU A 256 -0.12 -49.44 13.00
CA GLU A 256 -1.22 -50.40 12.80
C GLU A 256 -2.13 -50.49 14.02
N ALA A 257 -1.55 -50.62 15.23
CA ALA A 257 -2.32 -50.66 16.47
C ALA A 257 -3.12 -49.35 16.72
N GLN A 258 -2.56 -48.18 16.38
CA GLN A 258 -3.31 -46.92 16.47
C GLN A 258 -4.40 -46.83 15.41
N PHE A 259 -4.17 -47.27 14.17
CA PHE A 259 -5.24 -47.34 13.17
C PHE A 259 -6.35 -48.30 13.57
N GLU A 260 -6.04 -49.43 14.22
CA GLU A 260 -7.04 -50.36 14.75
C GLU A 260 -7.90 -49.70 15.82
N LYS A 261 -7.26 -48.94 16.74
CA LYS A 261 -7.95 -48.16 17.78
C LYS A 261 -8.86 -47.09 17.17
N LEU A 262 -8.44 -46.43 16.09
CA LEU A 262 -9.13 -45.27 15.49
C LEU A 262 -10.19 -45.62 14.44
N LEU A 263 -9.92 -46.59 13.56
CA LEU A 263 -10.75 -46.96 12.42
C LEU A 263 -11.42 -48.33 12.58
N GLY A 264 -10.81 -49.23 13.36
CA GLY A 264 -11.21 -50.63 13.51
C GLY A 264 -10.46 -51.60 12.61
N GLY A 265 -10.32 -52.86 13.05
CA GLY A 265 -9.44 -53.86 12.45
C GLY A 265 -9.69 -54.14 10.96
N SER A 266 -10.92 -53.99 10.48
CA SER A 266 -11.29 -54.20 9.07
C SER A 266 -10.68 -53.21 8.08
N HIS A 267 -10.29 -52.01 8.55
CA HIS A 267 -9.82 -50.91 7.69
C HIS A 267 -8.32 -50.62 7.82
N VAL A 268 -7.63 -51.30 8.74
CA VAL A 268 -6.20 -51.09 9.02
C VAL A 268 -5.34 -51.37 7.79
N LYS A 269 -5.55 -52.52 7.12
CA LYS A 269 -4.77 -52.91 5.94
C LYS A 269 -4.90 -51.89 4.79
N THR A 270 -6.10 -51.39 4.55
CA THR A 270 -6.36 -50.37 3.52
C THR A 270 -5.71 -49.04 3.88
N ALA A 271 -5.88 -48.57 5.12
CA ALA A 271 -5.27 -47.32 5.60
C ALA A 271 -3.73 -47.36 5.56
N MET A 272 -3.12 -48.49 5.92
CA MET A 272 -1.67 -48.69 5.83
C MET A 272 -1.17 -48.77 4.38
N ALA A 273 -1.93 -49.39 3.47
CA ALA A 273 -1.59 -49.43 2.06
C ALA A 273 -1.64 -48.05 1.41
N ASP A 274 -2.64 -47.23 1.76
CA ASP A 274 -2.73 -45.84 1.29
C ASP A 274 -1.61 -44.97 1.85
N LEU A 275 -1.21 -45.21 3.11
CA LEU A 275 -0.08 -44.53 3.74
C LEU A 275 1.25 -44.90 3.06
N ALA A 276 1.48 -46.17 2.76
CA ALA A 276 2.69 -46.64 2.08
C ALA A 276 2.77 -46.14 0.62
N LYS A 277 1.63 -45.97 -0.07
CA LYS A 277 1.59 -45.35 -1.42
C LYS A 277 2.02 -43.89 -1.40
N LEU A 278 1.68 -43.16 -0.33
CA LEU A 278 2.08 -41.76 -0.16
C LEU A 278 3.59 -41.60 0.12
N ASP A 279 4.26 -42.65 0.59
CA ASP A 279 5.69 -42.65 0.97
C ASP A 279 6.61 -43.10 -0.18
N ARG A 280 6.14 -43.94 -1.11
CA ARG A 280 6.92 -44.49 -2.25
C ARG A 280 7.43 -43.46 -3.28
N GLY A 281 7.09 -42.18 -3.15
CA GLY A 281 7.48 -41.11 -4.08
C GLY A 281 8.40 -40.04 -3.50
N ASP A 282 8.87 -40.15 -2.26
CA ASP A 282 9.53 -39.07 -1.53
C ASP A 282 10.77 -39.61 -0.78
N GLU A 283 11.98 -39.49 -1.36
CA GLU A 283 13.23 -39.93 -0.71
C GLU A 283 13.55 -39.13 0.57
N THR A 284 14.24 -39.82 1.48
CA THR A 284 14.51 -39.52 2.90
C THR A 284 15.49 -38.36 3.16
N ASP A 285 15.21 -37.15 2.68
CA ASP A 285 15.98 -35.96 3.09
C ASP A 285 15.20 -35.08 4.08
N THR A 286 15.86 -34.68 5.17
CA THR A 286 15.30 -33.76 6.16
C THR A 286 15.14 -32.36 5.56
N VAL A 287 13.91 -31.96 5.21
CA VAL A 287 13.63 -30.64 4.61
C VAL A 287 14.04 -29.51 5.55
N SER A 288 14.93 -28.63 5.09
CA SER A 288 15.38 -27.45 5.82
C SER A 288 14.29 -26.35 5.86
N LEU A 289 14.26 -25.52 6.90
CA LEU A 289 13.31 -24.38 6.96
C LEU A 289 13.56 -23.37 5.82
N SER A 290 14.80 -23.28 5.31
CA SER A 290 15.18 -22.45 4.16
C SER A 290 14.51 -22.88 2.86
N GLU A 291 14.28 -24.18 2.65
CA GLU A 291 13.59 -24.70 1.46
C GLU A 291 12.10 -24.30 1.41
N LEU A 292 11.48 -23.98 2.55
CA LEU A 292 10.12 -23.43 2.59
C LEU A 292 10.04 -22.00 2.06
N PHE A 293 11.13 -21.23 2.15
CA PHE A 293 11.20 -19.83 1.70
C PHE A 293 11.75 -19.66 0.28
N HIS A 294 12.50 -20.63 -0.25
CA HIS A 294 13.16 -20.52 -1.57
C HIS A 294 12.89 -21.70 -2.51
N GLY A 295 12.13 -22.73 -2.09
CA GLY A 295 11.94 -23.97 -2.84
C GLY A 295 10.59 -24.09 -3.57
N ARG A 296 10.37 -25.27 -4.18
CA ARG A 296 9.16 -25.65 -4.94
C ARG A 296 7.85 -25.48 -4.18
N HIS A 297 7.90 -25.52 -2.84
CA HIS A 297 6.73 -25.42 -1.97
C HIS A 297 6.41 -23.99 -1.49
N PHE A 298 7.24 -23.00 -1.83
CA PHE A 298 7.06 -21.60 -1.42
C PHE A 298 5.69 -21.03 -1.77
N ARG A 299 5.17 -21.30 -2.98
CA ARG A 299 3.85 -20.78 -3.41
C ARG A 299 2.72 -21.18 -2.45
N VAL A 300 2.74 -22.41 -1.95
CA VAL A 300 1.69 -22.93 -1.06
C VAL A 300 1.82 -22.34 0.34
N VAL A 301 3.05 -22.25 0.85
CA VAL A 301 3.35 -21.62 2.15
C VAL A 301 3.01 -20.14 2.10
N PHE A 302 3.35 -19.44 1.02
CA PHE A 302 3.03 -18.04 0.80
C PHE A 302 1.52 -17.79 0.80
N ILE A 303 0.74 -18.63 0.10
CA ILE A 303 -0.73 -18.55 0.12
C ILE A 303 -1.25 -18.74 1.55
N GLY A 304 -0.75 -19.73 2.28
CA GLY A 304 -1.16 -19.98 3.66
C GLY A 304 -0.80 -18.87 4.65
N SER A 305 0.43 -18.37 4.57
CA SER A 305 0.88 -17.22 5.34
C SER A 305 0.07 -15.97 5.02
N THR A 306 -0.24 -15.74 3.74
CA THR A 306 -1.04 -14.60 3.30
C THR A 306 -2.48 -14.69 3.81
N LEU A 307 -3.09 -15.88 3.78
CA LEU A 307 -4.46 -16.07 4.29
C LEU A 307 -4.57 -15.76 5.78
N PHE A 308 -3.63 -16.25 6.60
CA PHE A 308 -3.60 -15.92 8.04
C PHE A 308 -3.24 -14.45 8.31
N ALA A 309 -2.34 -13.85 7.52
CA ALA A 309 -2.04 -12.44 7.62
C ALA A 309 -3.26 -11.57 7.28
N LEU A 310 -3.99 -11.89 6.20
CA LEU A 310 -5.22 -11.19 5.81
C LEU A 310 -6.34 -11.35 6.85
N GLN A 311 -6.43 -12.53 7.49
CA GLN A 311 -7.37 -12.77 8.58
C GLN A 311 -7.13 -11.77 9.74
N GLN A 312 -5.88 -11.51 10.14
CA GLN A 312 -5.60 -10.55 11.21
C GLN A 312 -5.58 -9.10 10.77
N LEU A 313 -5.22 -8.82 9.52
CA LEU A 313 -5.33 -7.50 8.91
C LEU A 313 -6.77 -6.98 8.85
N SER A 314 -7.77 -7.84 9.01
CA SER A 314 -9.17 -7.43 9.15
C SER A 314 -9.43 -6.56 10.39
N GLY A 315 -8.60 -6.65 11.42
CA GLY A 315 -8.80 -5.94 12.69
C GLY A 315 -9.65 -6.70 13.73
N ILE A 316 -9.96 -7.97 13.49
CA ILE A 316 -10.79 -8.79 14.38
C ILE A 316 -10.25 -8.90 15.81
N ASN A 317 -8.93 -8.97 16.01
CA ASN A 317 -8.36 -9.09 17.35
C ASN A 317 -8.52 -7.82 18.17
N ALA A 318 -8.55 -6.64 17.54
CA ALA A 318 -8.89 -5.39 18.23
C ALA A 318 -10.32 -5.45 18.81
N VAL A 319 -11.26 -6.05 18.07
CA VAL A 319 -12.63 -6.29 18.55
C VAL A 319 -12.61 -7.24 19.75
N PHE A 320 -11.90 -8.37 19.68
CA PHE A 320 -11.86 -9.33 20.79
C PHE A 320 -11.13 -8.84 22.04
N TYR A 321 -10.11 -7.98 21.91
CA TYR A 321 -9.33 -7.47 23.03
C TYR A 321 -9.90 -6.20 23.66
N PHE A 322 -10.55 -5.34 22.86
CA PHE A 322 -10.96 -4.01 23.30
C PHE A 322 -12.46 -3.74 23.18
N SER A 323 -13.30 -4.74 22.85
CA SER A 323 -14.75 -4.53 22.75
C SER A 323 -15.35 -3.91 24.00
N SER A 324 -14.95 -4.36 25.21
CA SER A 324 -15.50 -3.82 26.45
C SER A 324 -15.24 -2.32 26.58
N ALA A 325 -14.04 -1.87 26.19
CA ALA A 325 -13.67 -0.45 26.24
C ALA A 325 -14.41 0.36 25.17
N VAL A 326 -14.53 -0.18 23.94
CA VAL A 326 -15.25 0.45 22.84
C VAL A 326 -16.73 0.65 23.18
N PHE A 327 -17.43 -0.38 23.66
CA PHE A 327 -18.84 -0.28 24.04
C PHE A 327 -19.08 0.60 25.27
N LYS A 328 -18.18 0.54 26.26
CA LYS A 328 -18.25 1.41 27.44
C LYS A 328 -18.07 2.89 27.07
N SER A 329 -17.24 3.19 26.07
CA SER A 329 -17.07 4.57 25.55
C SER A 329 -18.32 5.09 24.83
N ALA A 330 -19.16 4.19 24.32
CA ALA A 330 -20.40 4.51 23.62
C ALA A 330 -21.65 4.50 24.53
N GLY A 331 -21.51 4.08 25.80
CA GLY A 331 -22.57 4.12 26.81
C GLY A 331 -23.29 2.79 27.04
N VAL A 332 -22.89 1.70 26.38
CA VAL A 332 -23.51 0.37 26.52
C VAL A 332 -22.90 -0.42 27.68
N PRO A 333 -23.71 -1.17 28.45
CA PRO A 333 -23.21 -2.14 29.42
C PRO A 333 -22.29 -3.19 28.79
N SER A 334 -21.03 -3.25 29.23
CA SER A 334 -19.99 -4.12 28.65
C SER A 334 -20.36 -5.61 28.65
N GLY A 335 -21.09 -6.08 29.66
CA GLY A 335 -21.50 -7.48 29.79
C GLY A 335 -22.45 -7.94 28.68
N LEU A 336 -23.43 -7.09 28.32
CA LEU A 336 -24.41 -7.37 27.27
C LEU A 336 -23.73 -7.37 25.89
N ALA A 337 -22.87 -6.38 25.62
CA ALA A 337 -22.17 -6.24 24.36
C ALA A 337 -21.17 -7.39 24.08
N ASN A 338 -20.45 -7.84 25.12
CA ASN A 338 -19.55 -8.98 25.02
C ASN A 338 -20.28 -10.30 24.78
N ALA A 339 -21.46 -10.48 25.40
CA ALA A 339 -22.31 -11.64 25.14
C ALA A 339 -22.76 -11.68 23.67
N PHE A 340 -23.14 -10.54 23.09
CA PHE A 340 -23.50 -10.44 21.68
C PHE A 340 -22.36 -10.77 20.73
N ILE A 341 -21.13 -10.29 20.98
CA ILE A 341 -19.95 -10.67 20.19
C ILE A 341 -19.71 -12.18 20.26
N GLY A 342 -19.79 -12.76 21.45
CA GLY A 342 -19.60 -14.21 21.64
C GLY A 342 -20.62 -15.03 20.86
N ILE A 343 -21.91 -14.64 20.95
CA ILE A 343 -23.02 -15.31 20.24
C ILE A 343 -22.89 -15.15 18.72
N ALA A 344 -22.56 -13.95 18.22
CA ALA A 344 -22.35 -13.69 16.79
C ALA A 344 -21.20 -14.55 16.23
N ASN A 345 -20.09 -14.63 16.96
CA ASN A 345 -18.93 -15.44 16.56
C ASN A 345 -19.26 -16.95 16.55
N LEU A 346 -19.98 -17.44 17.57
CA LEU A 346 -20.38 -18.84 17.67
C LEU A 346 -21.38 -19.23 16.58
N SER A 347 -22.43 -18.41 16.39
CA SER A 347 -23.46 -18.65 15.37
C SER A 347 -22.88 -18.63 13.95
N GLY A 348 -22.04 -17.64 13.63
CA GLY A 348 -21.36 -17.57 12.34
C GLY A 348 -20.48 -18.80 12.08
N SER A 349 -19.78 -19.31 13.11
CA SER A 349 -18.94 -20.50 12.97
C SER A 349 -19.75 -21.79 12.77
N ILE A 350 -20.92 -21.91 13.42
CA ILE A 350 -21.85 -23.04 13.21
C ILE A 350 -22.42 -22.99 11.79
N VAL A 351 -22.83 -21.82 11.32
CA VAL A 351 -23.34 -21.64 9.96
C VAL A 351 -22.24 -21.93 8.93
N ALA A 352 -21.01 -21.47 9.17
CA ALA A 352 -19.86 -21.77 8.31
C ALA A 352 -19.66 -23.28 8.16
N MET A 353 -19.71 -24.03 9.27
CA MET A 353 -19.59 -25.50 9.25
C MET A 353 -20.69 -26.15 8.38
N LEU A 354 -21.94 -25.72 8.52
CA LEU A 354 -23.06 -26.29 7.74
C LEU A 354 -23.00 -25.95 6.25
N LEU A 355 -22.46 -24.78 5.91
CA LEU A 355 -22.34 -24.32 4.53
C LEU A 355 -21.05 -24.78 3.85
N MET A 356 -20.03 -25.19 4.60
CA MET A 356 -18.71 -25.50 4.06
C MET A 356 -18.74 -26.63 3.05
N ASP A 357 -19.51 -27.67 3.36
CA ASP A 357 -19.65 -28.85 2.51
C ASP A 357 -20.62 -28.61 1.33
N LYS A 358 -21.47 -27.56 1.39
CA LYS A 358 -22.48 -27.24 0.35
C LYS A 358 -22.01 -26.16 -0.65
N VAL A 359 -21.49 -25.06 -0.13
CA VAL A 359 -21.16 -23.82 -0.88
C VAL A 359 -19.69 -23.79 -1.29
N GLY A 360 -18.85 -24.55 -0.58
CA GLY A 360 -17.41 -24.63 -0.83
C GLY A 360 -16.60 -23.55 -0.10
N ARG A 361 -15.38 -23.92 0.28
CA ARG A 361 -14.48 -23.13 1.15
C ARG A 361 -14.04 -21.79 0.55
N LYS A 362 -13.73 -21.76 -0.75
CA LYS A 362 -13.30 -20.53 -1.46
C LYS A 362 -14.39 -19.47 -1.48
N LEU A 363 -15.64 -19.89 -1.71
CA LEU A 363 -16.76 -18.97 -1.81
C LEU A 363 -17.11 -18.41 -0.43
N LEU A 364 -17.14 -19.25 0.62
CA LEU A 364 -17.31 -18.78 2.00
C LEU A 364 -16.26 -17.75 2.43
N LEU A 365 -15.00 -17.95 2.05
CA LEU A 365 -13.93 -16.99 2.33
C LEU A 365 -14.16 -15.64 1.64
N LEU A 366 -14.57 -15.64 0.36
CA LEU A 366 -14.88 -14.42 -0.40
C LEU A 366 -16.07 -13.67 0.20
N TRP A 367 -17.14 -14.39 0.55
CA TRP A 367 -18.32 -13.80 1.19
C TRP A 367 -18.00 -13.21 2.56
N SER A 368 -17.15 -13.87 3.33
CA SER A 368 -16.69 -13.38 4.63
C SER A 368 -15.92 -12.05 4.52
N PHE A 369 -14.92 -11.96 3.65
CA PHE A 369 -14.18 -10.71 3.44
C PHE A 369 -15.04 -9.59 2.83
N PHE A 370 -15.94 -9.92 1.90
CA PHE A 370 -16.89 -8.95 1.35
C PHE A 370 -17.85 -8.42 2.43
N GLY A 371 -18.40 -9.30 3.26
CA GLY A 371 -19.28 -8.94 4.38
C GLY A 371 -18.58 -8.04 5.40
N MET A 372 -17.32 -8.35 5.75
CA MET A 372 -16.52 -7.49 6.64
C MET A 372 -16.26 -6.11 6.03
N ALA A 373 -15.91 -6.04 4.74
CA ALA A 373 -15.66 -4.78 4.04
C ALA A 373 -16.92 -3.90 3.99
N MET A 374 -18.07 -4.49 3.68
CA MET A 374 -19.35 -3.79 3.70
C MET A 374 -19.70 -3.32 5.12
N SER A 375 -19.54 -4.17 6.12
CA SER A 375 -19.80 -3.81 7.52
C SER A 375 -18.97 -2.61 7.97
N MET A 376 -17.70 -2.55 7.56
CA MET A 376 -16.82 -1.41 7.86
C MET A 376 -17.23 -0.15 7.07
N GLY A 377 -17.59 -0.29 5.79
CA GLY A 377 -18.11 0.82 4.98
C GLY A 377 -19.41 1.41 5.54
N LEU A 378 -20.30 0.56 6.06
CA LEU A 378 -21.53 0.97 6.74
C LEU A 378 -21.23 1.67 8.07
N GLN A 379 -20.25 1.22 8.85
CA GLN A 379 -19.80 1.91 10.06
C GLN A 379 -19.30 3.32 9.75
N VAL A 380 -18.47 3.48 8.72
CA VAL A 380 -17.92 4.78 8.29
C VAL A 380 -19.02 5.70 7.77
N ALA A 381 -19.95 5.18 6.96
CA ALA A 381 -21.09 5.92 6.47
C ALA A 381 -22.01 6.37 7.62
N ALA A 382 -22.31 5.46 8.57
CA ALA A 382 -23.12 5.77 9.75
C ALA A 382 -22.47 6.83 10.65
N ALA A 383 -21.14 6.79 10.82
CA ALA A 383 -20.39 7.81 11.55
C ALA A 383 -20.38 9.19 10.85
N SER A 384 -20.61 9.22 9.53
CA SER A 384 -20.62 10.44 8.72
C SER A 384 -21.99 11.13 8.66
N PHE A 385 -23.08 10.43 8.98
CA PHE A 385 -24.44 10.97 8.96
C PHE A 385 -24.96 11.26 10.38
N ASN A 386 -24.95 12.54 10.76
CA ASN A 386 -25.68 13.05 11.95
C ASN A 386 -27.20 13.06 11.69
N SER A 387 -27.86 11.89 11.65
CA SER A 387 -29.32 11.80 11.49
C SER A 387 -29.97 10.95 12.57
N SER A 388 -31.06 11.48 13.15
CA SER A 388 -31.88 10.85 14.16
C SER A 388 -32.56 9.55 13.69
N GLY A 389 -32.39 8.49 14.49
CA GLY A 389 -33.47 7.69 15.07
C GLY A 389 -34.16 6.58 14.25
N SER A 390 -34.36 6.71 12.94
CA SER A 390 -35.18 5.69 12.21
C SER A 390 -34.70 5.37 10.80
N GLY A 391 -34.01 6.28 10.11
CA GLY A 391 -33.50 6.05 8.75
C GLY A 391 -32.38 5.01 8.67
N SER A 392 -31.53 4.90 9.71
CA SER A 392 -30.41 3.94 9.70
C SER A 392 -30.89 2.48 9.87
N LEU A 393 -32.05 2.26 10.50
CA LEU A 393 -32.63 0.93 10.71
C LEU A 393 -33.17 0.36 9.40
N TYR A 394 -33.84 1.19 8.59
CA TYR A 394 -34.28 0.82 7.23
C TYR A 394 -33.12 0.68 6.23
N LEU A 395 -32.04 1.47 6.38
CA LEU A 395 -30.83 1.31 5.57
C LEU A 395 -30.09 0.00 5.90
N SER A 396 -30.09 -0.40 7.18
CA SER A 396 -29.52 -1.66 7.67
C SER A 396 -30.31 -2.87 7.16
N VAL A 397 -31.64 -2.86 7.29
CA VAL A 397 -32.51 -3.93 6.77
C VAL A 397 -32.54 -3.96 5.24
N GLY A 398 -32.48 -2.80 4.58
CA GLY A 398 -32.36 -2.70 3.12
C GLY A 398 -31.02 -3.24 2.59
N GLY A 399 -29.92 -3.03 3.31
CA GLY A 399 -28.61 -3.62 3.02
C GLY A 399 -28.58 -5.15 3.15
N MET A 400 -29.36 -5.71 4.08
CA MET A 400 -29.54 -7.16 4.23
C MET A 400 -30.25 -7.79 3.01
N LEU A 401 -31.24 -7.11 2.43
CA LEU A 401 -32.06 -7.64 1.33
C LEU A 401 -31.33 -7.66 -0.03
N ILE A 402 -30.33 -6.80 -0.23
CA ILE A 402 -29.62 -6.68 -1.51
C ILE A 402 -28.57 -7.79 -1.72
N LEU A 403 -28.18 -8.51 -0.65
CA LEU A 403 -27.07 -9.48 -0.70
C LEU A 403 -27.43 -10.95 -0.54
N CYS A 404 -28.62 -11.28 -0.03
CA CYS A 404 -29.07 -12.68 -0.01
C CYS A 404 -29.76 -13.05 -1.33
N LYS A 405 -28.98 -13.36 -2.35
CA LYS A 405 -29.44 -14.15 -3.50
C LYS A 405 -29.02 -15.60 -3.30
N CYS A 406 -29.53 -16.25 -2.25
CA CYS A 406 -29.29 -17.65 -1.96
C CYS A 406 -30.49 -18.24 -1.19
N ASP A 407 -31.20 -19.17 -1.83
CA ASP A 407 -32.37 -19.95 -1.38
C ASP A 407 -33.35 -19.30 -0.39
N ASP A 408 -34.58 -19.09 -0.86
CA ASP A 408 -35.70 -18.46 -0.14
C ASP A 408 -35.97 -19.05 1.26
N ASN A 409 -35.64 -20.33 1.48
CA ASN A 409 -35.84 -21.01 2.77
C ASN A 409 -34.79 -20.67 3.84
N MET A 410 -33.56 -20.31 3.44
CA MET A 410 -32.48 -19.96 4.36
C MET A 410 -32.63 -18.51 4.85
N ILE A 411 -33.18 -17.65 4.00
CA ILE A 411 -33.56 -16.27 4.32
C ILE A 411 -34.61 -16.26 5.43
N VAL A 412 -35.64 -17.11 5.34
CA VAL A 412 -36.69 -17.21 6.36
C VAL A 412 -36.15 -17.74 7.69
N ALA A 413 -35.23 -18.71 7.68
CA ALA A 413 -34.60 -19.23 8.90
C ALA A 413 -33.69 -18.18 9.59
N MET A 414 -32.95 -17.37 8.82
CA MET A 414 -32.20 -16.25 9.39
C MET A 414 -33.13 -15.11 9.84
N LEU A 415 -34.25 -14.88 9.14
CA LEU A 415 -35.27 -13.90 9.54
C LEU A 415 -35.90 -14.28 10.88
N GLU A 416 -36.32 -15.53 11.08
CA GLU A 416 -36.94 -15.95 12.35
C GLU A 416 -35.96 -15.89 13.52
N ILE A 417 -34.68 -16.20 13.31
CA ILE A 417 -33.66 -16.13 14.37
C ILE A 417 -33.34 -14.66 14.68
N VAL A 418 -33.11 -13.82 13.68
CA VAL A 418 -32.74 -12.41 13.91
C VAL A 418 -33.92 -11.59 14.45
N VAL A 419 -35.13 -11.79 13.92
CA VAL A 419 -36.34 -11.05 14.34
C VAL A 419 -36.80 -11.45 15.74
N ARG A 420 -36.69 -12.74 16.13
CA ARG A 420 -37.07 -13.16 17.50
C ARG A 420 -36.11 -12.70 18.59
N PHE A 421 -34.89 -12.29 18.24
CA PHE A 421 -33.91 -11.76 19.20
C PHE A 421 -33.90 -10.23 19.28
N TYR A 422 -34.66 -9.52 18.42
CA TYR A 422 -34.59 -8.07 18.22
C TYR A 422 -35.63 -7.24 18.99
N ASP A 423 -36.40 -7.86 19.88
CA ASP A 423 -37.43 -7.19 20.69
C ASP A 423 -36.80 -6.61 21.98
N ALA A 424 -35.94 -5.60 21.82
CA ALA A 424 -35.45 -4.76 22.91
C ALA A 424 -35.09 -3.37 22.36
N ASP A 425 -35.93 -2.39 22.70
CA ASP A 425 -35.74 -0.97 22.39
C ASP A 425 -34.43 -0.44 23.01
N GLU A 426 -33.37 -0.20 22.20
CA GLU A 426 -32.39 0.88 22.39
C GLU A 426 -31.34 0.96 21.24
N CYS A 427 -31.14 2.17 20.70
CA CYS A 427 -30.06 2.71 19.84
C CYS A 427 -29.62 2.05 18.48
N PRO A 428 -29.75 2.76 17.33
CA PRO A 428 -29.41 2.23 15.99
C PRO A 428 -27.94 2.25 15.53
N LEU A 429 -27.02 2.92 16.24
CA LEU A 429 -25.64 3.18 15.74
C LEU A 429 -24.66 2.02 15.98
N GLU A 430 -25.00 1.04 16.83
CA GLU A 430 -24.06 0.03 17.32
C GLU A 430 -24.26 -1.37 16.69
N ASN A 431 -25.27 -1.52 15.83
CA ASN A 431 -25.62 -2.77 15.15
C ASN A 431 -24.54 -3.28 14.17
N TYR A 432 -23.58 -2.44 13.78
CA TYR A 432 -22.62 -2.76 12.74
C TYR A 432 -21.38 -3.52 13.25
N GLY A 433 -21.06 -3.48 14.54
CA GLY A 433 -19.92 -4.24 15.10
C GLY A 433 -20.17 -5.75 15.13
N HIS A 434 -21.44 -6.14 15.34
CA HIS A 434 -21.86 -7.54 15.38
C HIS A 434 -21.82 -8.21 14.02
N TRP A 435 -22.21 -7.47 12.98
CA TRP A 435 -22.19 -7.95 11.59
C TRP A 435 -20.77 -8.21 11.08
N PHE A 436 -19.80 -7.40 11.52
CA PHE A 436 -18.39 -7.62 11.24
C PHE A 436 -17.89 -8.94 11.84
N VAL A 437 -18.20 -9.23 13.11
CA VAL A 437 -17.80 -10.48 13.78
C VAL A 437 -18.51 -11.69 13.17
N LEU A 438 -19.80 -11.57 12.85
CA LEU A 438 -20.58 -12.64 12.22
C LEU A 438 -20.02 -13.01 10.84
N THR A 439 -19.75 -12.01 10.00
CA THR A 439 -19.20 -12.23 8.65
C THR A 439 -17.78 -12.76 8.69
N PHE A 440 -16.95 -12.33 9.64
CA PHE A 440 -15.65 -12.95 9.92
C PHE A 440 -15.80 -14.45 10.24
N ALA A 441 -16.70 -14.80 11.16
CA ALA A 441 -16.92 -16.17 11.61
C ALA A 441 -17.48 -17.09 10.51
N LEU A 442 -18.19 -16.54 9.52
CA LEU A 442 -18.75 -17.29 8.38
C LEU A 442 -17.70 -17.88 7.41
N GLY A 443 -16.46 -17.36 7.41
CA GLY A 443 -15.43 -17.84 6.48
C GLY A 443 -14.00 -17.57 6.91
N ALA A 444 -13.61 -16.30 7.09
CA ALA A 444 -12.24 -15.90 7.42
C ALA A 444 -11.74 -16.52 8.73
N GLY A 445 -12.62 -16.78 9.69
CA GLY A 445 -12.30 -17.56 10.90
C GLY A 445 -11.92 -19.02 10.63
N PRO A 446 -12.88 -19.88 10.22
CA PRO A 446 -12.67 -21.33 10.12
C PRO A 446 -11.88 -21.80 8.89
N VAL A 447 -12.00 -21.12 7.74
CA VAL A 447 -11.52 -21.64 6.45
C VAL A 447 -9.99 -21.76 6.37
N PRO A 448 -9.18 -20.77 6.81
CA PRO A 448 -7.72 -20.88 6.73
C PRO A 448 -7.15 -22.06 7.53
N GLY A 449 -7.65 -22.30 8.75
CA GLY A 449 -7.20 -23.41 9.61
C GLY A 449 -7.51 -24.80 9.04
N LEU A 450 -8.55 -24.90 8.22
CA LEU A 450 -8.99 -26.13 7.56
C LEU A 450 -8.30 -26.39 6.23
N LEU A 451 -8.12 -25.34 5.44
CA LEU A 451 -7.61 -25.43 4.08
C LEU A 451 -6.11 -25.79 4.06
N LEU A 452 -5.32 -25.21 4.96
CA LEU A 452 -3.86 -25.32 4.91
C LEU A 452 -3.29 -26.71 5.22
N PRO A 453 -3.75 -27.44 6.26
CA PRO A 453 -3.25 -28.80 6.48
C PRO A 453 -3.63 -29.76 5.34
N GLU A 454 -4.71 -29.48 4.59
CA GLU A 454 -5.12 -30.27 3.43
C GLU A 454 -4.29 -29.97 2.17
N ILE A 455 -3.87 -28.72 1.95
CA ILE A 455 -3.05 -28.35 0.78
C ILE A 455 -1.57 -28.72 0.98
N PHE A 456 -1.07 -28.70 2.22
CA PHE A 456 0.35 -28.96 2.45
C PHE A 456 0.75 -30.45 2.24
N PRO A 457 1.85 -30.71 1.51
CA PRO A 457 2.43 -32.04 1.38
C PRO A 457 2.81 -32.62 2.75
N ASN A 458 2.60 -33.93 2.95
CA ASN A 458 2.87 -34.64 4.21
C ASN A 458 4.28 -34.34 4.78
N ARG A 459 5.30 -34.24 3.91
CA ARG A 459 6.70 -34.05 4.29
C ARG A 459 6.97 -32.72 5.01
N ILE A 460 6.35 -31.64 4.54
CA ILE A 460 6.57 -30.28 5.05
C ILE A 460 5.42 -29.75 5.90
N ARG A 461 4.31 -30.48 5.99
CA ARG A 461 3.04 -30.00 6.58
C ARG A 461 3.22 -29.36 7.94
N ALA A 462 3.96 -29.98 8.86
CA ALA A 462 4.15 -29.43 10.21
C ALA A 462 4.93 -28.11 10.21
N LYS A 463 6.04 -28.03 9.46
CA LYS A 463 6.87 -26.83 9.36
C LYS A 463 6.18 -25.71 8.55
N ALA A 464 5.45 -26.06 7.50
CA ALA A 464 4.67 -25.12 6.69
C ALA A 464 3.50 -24.52 7.48
N MET A 465 2.81 -25.33 8.30
CA MET A 465 1.78 -24.86 9.23
C MET A 465 2.36 -23.92 10.29
N ALA A 466 3.53 -24.25 10.85
CA ALA A 466 4.23 -23.40 11.81
C ALA A 466 4.54 -22.00 11.23
N VAL A 467 5.13 -21.94 10.02
CA VAL A 467 5.44 -20.67 9.35
C VAL A 467 4.18 -19.89 8.97
N SER A 468 3.13 -20.58 8.48
CA SER A 468 1.87 -19.93 8.09
C SER A 468 1.11 -19.37 9.29
N GLN A 469 1.13 -20.07 10.43
CA GLN A 469 0.53 -19.55 11.67
C GLN A 469 1.41 -18.51 12.36
N ALA A 470 2.73 -18.50 12.16
CA ALA A 470 3.56 -17.41 12.66
C ALA A 470 3.17 -16.07 12.02
N SER A 471 2.85 -16.03 10.73
CA SER A 471 2.32 -14.81 10.08
C SER A 471 1.01 -14.29 10.68
N LEU A 472 0.26 -15.13 11.41
CA LEU A 472 -0.89 -14.68 12.20
C LEU A 472 -0.47 -13.63 13.24
N HIS A 473 0.69 -13.80 13.88
CA HIS A 473 1.10 -13.00 15.03
C HIS A 473 2.12 -11.88 14.72
N VAL A 474 2.54 -11.72 13.45
CA VAL A 474 3.58 -10.76 13.04
C VAL A 474 3.14 -9.30 13.17
N LYS A 475 1.90 -8.96 12.77
CA LYS A 475 1.43 -7.56 12.79
C LYS A 475 1.02 -7.07 14.19
N GLU A 476 0.63 -7.98 15.07
CA GLU A 476 0.12 -7.61 16.40
C GLU A 476 1.21 -7.08 17.35
N ASN A 477 2.49 -7.32 17.03
CA ASN A 477 3.63 -6.74 17.73
C ASN A 477 4.11 -5.40 17.15
N SER A 478 3.73 -5.07 15.90
CA SER A 478 4.09 -3.78 15.28
C SER A 478 3.13 -2.64 15.66
N ASP A 479 1.90 -2.98 16.06
CA ASP A 479 0.89 -2.02 16.55
C ASP A 479 0.93 -1.93 18.08
N LEU A 480 2.06 -1.50 18.64
CA LEU A 480 2.09 -0.93 19.99
C LEU A 480 1.21 0.34 19.99
N PRO A 481 0.43 0.62 21.06
CA PRO A 481 -0.31 1.88 21.16
C PRO A 481 0.66 3.01 21.50
N THR A 482 1.45 3.40 20.52
CA THR A 482 2.13 4.68 20.49
C THR A 482 1.26 5.65 19.71
N ASN A 483 0.81 6.68 20.42
CA ASN A 483 0.28 7.96 19.94
C ASN A 483 -1.24 8.13 19.93
N ALA A 484 -1.79 8.39 21.11
CA ALA A 484 -2.97 9.24 21.24
C ALA A 484 -2.93 10.28 22.38
N ALA A 485 -1.88 10.37 23.22
CA ALA A 485 -1.91 11.29 24.37
C ALA A 485 -0.58 12.00 24.76
N PHE A 486 0.50 11.84 23.99
CA PHE A 486 1.82 12.40 24.36
C PHE A 486 2.38 13.37 23.30
N ARG A 487 1.65 14.44 22.99
CA ARG A 487 2.14 15.53 22.11
C ARG A 487 2.29 16.90 22.77
N HIS A 488 2.29 16.96 24.10
CA HIS A 488 2.67 18.17 24.81
C HIS A 488 3.65 17.87 25.94
N ARG A 489 4.90 18.35 25.74
CA ARG A 489 5.94 18.70 26.71
C ARG A 489 7.17 17.78 26.81
N TRP A 490 8.32 18.43 26.57
CA TRP A 490 9.74 18.13 26.89
C TRP A 490 10.59 17.33 25.87
N PRO A 491 11.91 17.64 25.81
CA PRO A 491 12.66 17.96 24.59
C PRO A 491 13.40 16.78 23.97
N GLN A 492 13.86 16.99 22.73
CA GLN A 492 14.61 16.05 21.92
C GLN A 492 15.82 15.46 22.66
N ILE A 493 15.84 14.13 22.77
CA ILE A 493 17.05 13.32 22.98
C ILE A 493 17.24 12.49 21.70
N PRO A 494 18.44 12.47 21.09
CA PRO A 494 18.65 11.96 19.74
C PRO A 494 18.48 10.44 19.68
N ALA A 495 17.75 9.98 18.67
CA ALA A 495 17.59 8.57 18.36
C ALA A 495 18.92 7.95 17.92
N SER A 496 19.24 6.73 18.40
CA SER A 496 20.24 5.87 17.78
C SER A 496 19.59 4.96 16.72
N PRO A 497 20.32 4.61 15.64
CA PRO A 497 19.76 4.13 14.37
C PRO A 497 19.73 2.59 14.33
N LEU A 498 18.73 1.96 13.68
CA LEU A 498 18.81 0.63 13.02
C LEU A 498 17.42 0.14 12.56
N MET A 499 16.84 0.78 11.54
CA MET A 499 15.98 0.15 10.54
C MET A 499 16.13 0.98 9.27
N ALA A 500 16.61 0.36 8.19
CA ALA A 500 16.78 1.07 6.92
C ALA A 500 15.41 1.54 6.41
N PRO A 501 15.26 2.80 5.98
CA PRO A 501 14.00 3.29 5.44
C PRO A 501 13.61 2.52 4.16
N PRO A 502 12.30 2.41 3.86
CA PRO A 502 11.84 1.78 2.63
C PRO A 502 12.41 2.51 1.39
N TRP A 503 12.75 1.73 0.35
CA TRP A 503 13.32 2.22 -0.91
C TRP A 503 12.46 3.28 -1.61
N VAL A 504 11.13 3.13 -1.52
CA VAL A 504 10.14 4.10 -1.98
C VAL A 504 9.09 4.27 -0.89
N GLN A 505 8.82 5.51 -0.48
CA GLN A 505 7.81 5.85 0.53
C GLN A 505 6.79 6.81 -0.07
N GLU A 506 5.51 6.41 -0.12
CA GLU A 506 4.43 7.32 -0.49
C GLU A 506 4.17 8.35 0.64
N LEU A 507 4.21 9.62 0.28
CA LEU A 507 3.90 10.73 1.17
C LEU A 507 2.40 10.99 1.13
N HIS A 508 1.79 11.01 2.31
CA HIS A 508 0.38 11.28 2.48
C HIS A 508 0.22 12.68 3.08
N PHE A 509 -0.62 13.48 2.44
CA PHE A 509 -0.88 14.86 2.86
C PHE A 509 -2.26 14.94 3.51
N PRO A 510 -2.38 15.58 4.69
CA PRO A 510 -3.69 15.85 5.27
C PRO A 510 -4.44 16.88 4.43
N ASP A 511 -5.75 16.71 4.28
CA ASP A 511 -6.62 17.76 3.74
C ASP A 511 -6.61 18.94 4.71
N LEU A 512 -6.11 20.08 4.25
CA LEU A 512 -5.92 21.28 5.07
C LEU A 512 -6.65 22.46 4.44
N HIS A 513 -7.50 23.12 5.24
CA HIS A 513 -8.10 24.39 4.86
C HIS A 513 -7.29 25.54 5.48
N ILE A 514 -6.66 26.36 4.65
CA ILE A 514 -5.84 27.50 5.09
C ILE A 514 -6.65 28.79 4.94
N PRO A 515 -7.16 29.40 6.02
CA PRO A 515 -7.86 30.67 5.95
C PRO A 515 -6.84 31.80 5.75
N ILE A 516 -6.86 32.42 4.57
CA ILE A 516 -5.98 33.54 4.23
C ILE A 516 -6.81 34.79 4.03
N THR A 517 -6.39 35.88 4.65
CA THR A 517 -6.92 37.21 4.42
C THR A 517 -5.88 38.02 3.67
N ILE A 518 -6.26 38.60 2.53
CA ILE A 518 -5.40 39.52 1.77
C ILE A 518 -5.62 40.93 2.31
N ASP A 519 -4.54 41.57 2.77
CA ASP A 519 -4.58 42.91 3.36
C ASP A 519 -4.39 43.98 2.27
N HIS A 520 -3.32 43.85 1.49
CA HIS A 520 -2.92 44.83 0.50
C HIS A 520 -2.36 44.18 -0.76
N MET A 521 -2.59 44.82 -1.91
CA MET A 521 -1.99 44.48 -3.19
C MET A 521 -1.27 45.71 -3.74
N VAL A 522 0.04 45.61 -3.93
CA VAL A 522 0.91 46.74 -4.26
C VAL A 522 1.69 46.44 -5.53
N PRO A 523 1.60 47.29 -6.58
CA PRO A 523 2.51 47.20 -7.71
C PRO A 523 3.92 47.65 -7.31
N VAL A 524 4.93 46.84 -7.64
CA VAL A 524 6.34 47.14 -7.37
C VAL A 524 7.02 47.52 -8.68
N MET A 525 7.34 48.81 -8.77
CA MET A 525 8.04 49.41 -9.91
C MET A 525 9.56 49.31 -9.73
N PRO A 526 10.34 49.28 -10.82
CA PRO A 526 11.79 49.45 -10.74
C PRO A 526 12.16 50.75 -10.00
N SER A 527 13.09 50.69 -9.05
CA SER A 527 13.47 51.84 -8.22
C SER A 527 14.36 52.87 -8.95
N GLY A 528 14.89 52.51 -10.12
CA GLY A 528 15.78 53.33 -10.93
C GLY A 528 15.41 53.28 -12.42
N PRO A 529 16.12 54.05 -13.26
CA PRO A 529 15.85 54.12 -14.69
C PRO A 529 16.10 52.76 -15.36
N THR A 530 15.19 52.35 -16.24
CA THR A 530 15.31 51.10 -17.00
C THR A 530 15.60 51.37 -18.48
N PRO A 531 16.21 50.42 -19.21
CA PRO A 531 16.49 50.58 -20.64
C PRO A 531 15.24 50.67 -21.54
N ALA A 532 14.09 50.16 -21.09
CA ALA A 532 12.85 50.17 -21.87
C ALA A 532 11.95 51.34 -21.45
N ALA A 533 11.72 52.27 -22.39
CA ALA A 533 10.76 53.35 -22.20
C ALA A 533 9.31 52.83 -22.29
N PRO A 534 8.34 53.48 -21.60
CA PRO A 534 6.92 53.19 -21.78
C PRO A 534 6.50 53.29 -23.26
N GLY A 535 5.65 52.36 -23.70
CA GLY A 535 5.20 52.19 -25.08
C GLY A 535 6.13 51.36 -25.97
N LYS A 536 7.32 50.96 -25.49
CA LYS A 536 8.21 50.04 -26.20
C LYS A 536 7.84 48.58 -25.92
N ALA A 537 8.31 47.71 -26.81
CA ALA A 537 8.22 46.26 -26.65
C ALA A 537 9.59 45.62 -26.88
N LEU A 538 9.86 44.51 -26.20
CA LEU A 538 11.05 43.69 -26.40
C LEU A 538 10.70 42.40 -27.14
N TYR A 539 11.61 42.00 -28.03
CA TYR A 539 11.54 40.75 -28.75
C TYR A 539 11.66 39.55 -27.80
N LEU A 540 10.74 38.61 -27.90
CA LEU A 540 10.78 37.34 -27.21
C LEU A 540 11.29 36.23 -28.14
N SER A 541 12.17 35.34 -27.65
CA SER A 541 12.70 34.24 -28.45
C SER A 541 11.60 33.23 -28.81
N ASN A 542 11.76 32.49 -29.92
CA ASN A 542 10.82 31.40 -30.22
C ASN A 542 10.90 30.26 -29.19
N LEU A 543 12.01 30.12 -28.46
CA LEU A 543 12.12 29.18 -27.33
C LEU A 543 11.29 29.61 -26.12
N ASP A 544 11.07 30.90 -25.97
CA ASP A 544 10.23 31.47 -24.92
C ASP A 544 8.74 31.44 -25.28
N ASP A 545 8.44 31.49 -26.59
CA ASP A 545 7.10 31.53 -27.16
C ASP A 545 6.49 30.14 -27.45
N VAL A 546 7.18 29.07 -27.08
CA VAL A 546 6.60 27.71 -27.19
C VAL A 546 5.38 27.59 -26.28
N VAL A 547 4.34 26.91 -26.77
CA VAL A 547 3.07 26.74 -26.03
C VAL A 547 3.26 26.17 -24.62
N GLY A 548 4.24 25.28 -24.42
CA GLY A 548 4.58 24.72 -23.11
C GLY A 548 5.15 25.72 -22.10
N SER A 549 5.71 26.84 -22.56
CA SER A 549 6.28 27.90 -21.72
C SER A 549 5.26 29.00 -21.38
N ARG A 550 4.08 29.00 -22.01
CA ARG A 550 3.00 29.97 -21.77
C ARG A 550 2.25 29.66 -20.46
N VAL A 551 2.96 29.49 -19.36
CA VAL A 551 2.40 29.17 -18.04
C VAL A 551 3.08 29.97 -16.94
N PHE A 552 2.36 30.17 -15.83
CA PHE A 552 2.96 30.65 -14.58
C PHE A 552 3.34 29.46 -13.71
N THR A 553 4.57 29.47 -13.21
CA THR A 553 5.08 28.41 -12.32
C THR A 553 4.84 28.82 -10.86
N PRO A 554 3.92 28.17 -10.12
CA PRO A 554 3.70 28.45 -8.70
C PRO A 554 4.78 27.81 -7.83
N THR A 555 5.44 28.59 -6.97
CA THR A 555 6.36 28.07 -5.94
C THR A 555 6.08 28.70 -4.58
N VAL A 556 6.42 28.00 -3.49
CA VAL A 556 6.36 28.54 -2.13
C VAL A 556 7.66 28.30 -1.38
N TYR A 557 7.97 29.28 -0.52
CA TYR A 557 9.13 29.29 0.35
C TYR A 557 8.66 29.58 1.78
N PHE A 558 9.08 28.76 2.75
CA PHE A 558 8.72 28.93 4.16
C PHE A 558 9.92 29.38 4.98
N TYR A 559 9.72 30.37 5.85
CA TYR A 559 10.77 30.91 6.73
C TYR A 559 10.27 30.95 8.17
N ALA A 560 11.05 30.38 9.08
CA ALA A 560 10.90 30.63 10.51
C ALA A 560 11.46 32.03 10.80
N SER A 561 10.70 32.88 11.50
CA SER A 561 11.17 34.21 11.88
C SER A 561 10.77 34.51 13.32
N ASP A 562 11.78 34.81 14.14
CA ASP A 562 11.66 35.43 15.47
C ASP A 562 12.06 36.92 15.43
N ASP A 563 12.44 37.44 14.25
CA ASP A 563 12.95 38.80 14.06
C ASP A 563 11.78 39.78 13.80
N GLN A 564 11.81 40.96 14.44
CA GLN A 564 10.78 42.01 14.28
C GLN A 564 10.95 42.85 13.01
N LYS A 565 11.88 42.48 12.11
CA LYS A 565 12.06 43.21 10.84
C LYS A 565 10.79 43.17 9.99
N PRO A 566 10.38 44.31 9.37
CA PRO A 566 9.23 44.35 8.49
C PRO A 566 9.51 43.56 7.19
N VAL A 567 9.07 42.31 7.16
CA VAL A 567 9.30 41.35 6.06
C VAL A 567 8.82 41.92 4.72
N MET A 568 7.58 42.39 4.66
CA MET A 568 6.95 42.94 3.45
C MET A 568 7.81 44.07 2.87
N LYS A 569 8.17 45.06 3.68
CA LYS A 569 8.96 46.23 3.24
C LYS A 569 10.35 45.84 2.75
N ALA A 570 11.06 44.98 3.48
CA ALA A 570 12.40 44.54 3.09
C ALA A 570 12.39 43.81 1.73
N LEU A 571 11.42 42.92 1.52
CA LEU A 571 11.24 42.23 0.25
C LEU A 571 10.83 43.19 -0.88
N GLN A 572 10.00 44.20 -0.57
CA GLN A 572 9.52 45.20 -1.53
C GLN A 572 10.65 46.07 -2.05
N ASP A 573 11.43 46.65 -1.14
CA ASP A 573 12.53 47.57 -1.45
C ASP A 573 13.62 46.83 -2.25
N ALA A 574 13.90 45.58 -1.87
CA ALA A 574 14.81 44.72 -2.60
C ALA A 574 14.29 44.36 -4.00
N LEU A 575 13.00 44.03 -4.13
CA LEU A 575 12.39 43.69 -5.40
C LEU A 575 12.42 44.88 -6.36
N ALA A 576 12.06 46.08 -5.89
CA ALA A 576 12.13 47.31 -6.67
C ALA A 576 13.55 47.56 -7.22
N SER A 577 14.57 47.27 -6.42
CA SER A 577 15.98 47.40 -6.83
C SER A 577 16.39 46.36 -7.86
N VAL A 578 16.02 45.08 -7.68
CA VAL A 578 16.35 43.99 -8.60
C VAL A 578 15.58 44.06 -9.91
N LEU A 579 14.39 44.67 -9.91
CA LEU A 579 13.66 44.96 -11.15
C LEU A 579 14.36 46.00 -12.04
N VAL A 580 15.40 46.70 -11.59
CA VAL A 580 16.17 47.58 -12.49
C VAL A 580 16.98 46.75 -13.51
N PRO A 581 17.85 45.81 -13.11
CA PRO A 581 18.53 44.93 -14.06
C PRO A 581 17.62 43.84 -14.65
N TYR A 582 16.58 43.40 -13.94
CA TYR A 582 15.56 42.46 -14.44
C TYR A 582 14.28 43.17 -14.91
N TYR A 583 14.42 44.36 -15.49
CA TYR A 583 13.28 45.18 -15.91
C TYR A 583 12.24 44.48 -16.79
N PRO A 584 12.53 43.47 -17.63
CA PRO A 584 11.47 42.79 -18.39
C PRO A 584 10.42 42.10 -17.53
N LEU A 585 10.71 41.75 -16.28
CA LEU A 585 9.72 41.22 -15.34
C LEU A 585 8.67 42.26 -14.90
N SER A 586 8.91 43.55 -15.13
CA SER A 586 7.94 44.63 -14.86
C SER A 586 6.89 44.79 -15.99
N GLY A 587 7.15 44.26 -17.18
CA GLY A 587 6.28 44.39 -18.35
C GLY A 587 5.07 43.46 -18.34
N ARG A 588 4.40 43.36 -19.49
CA ARG A 588 3.28 42.45 -19.76
C ARG A 588 3.50 41.72 -21.08
N LEU A 589 3.04 40.48 -21.20
CA LEU A 589 3.06 39.78 -22.48
C LEU A 589 1.91 40.24 -23.36
N ARG A 590 2.22 40.56 -24.62
CA ARG A 590 1.27 40.92 -25.66
C ARG A 590 1.49 40.07 -26.89
N GLU A 591 0.40 39.73 -27.59
CA GLU A 591 0.45 39.05 -28.88
C GLU A 591 0.49 40.08 -30.02
N THR A 592 1.43 39.92 -30.94
CA THR A 592 1.55 40.73 -32.17
C THR A 592 0.59 40.22 -33.25
N GLY A 593 0.40 40.99 -34.32
CA GLY A 593 -0.55 40.62 -35.40
C GLY A 593 -0.27 39.28 -36.11
N ASN A 594 0.96 38.75 -36.01
CA ASN A 594 1.35 37.43 -36.53
C ASN A 594 1.29 36.30 -35.47
N GLY A 595 0.79 36.57 -34.27
CA GLY A 595 0.62 35.60 -33.18
C GLY A 595 1.85 35.34 -32.31
N LYS A 596 2.92 36.12 -32.49
CA LYS A 596 4.14 36.05 -31.67
C LYS A 596 3.97 36.84 -30.38
N LEU A 597 4.60 36.37 -29.31
CA LEU A 597 4.62 37.13 -28.05
C LEU A 597 5.76 38.14 -28.00
N GLU A 598 5.49 39.28 -27.37
CA GLU A 598 6.47 40.31 -27.03
C GLU A 598 6.23 40.80 -25.60
N VAL A 599 7.27 41.38 -24.98
CA VAL A 599 7.15 42.01 -23.66
C VAL A 599 6.89 43.49 -23.87
N PHE A 600 5.67 43.94 -23.59
CA PHE A 600 5.26 45.33 -23.67
C PHE A 600 5.40 46.05 -22.33
N PHE A 601 5.79 47.33 -22.37
CA PHE A 601 5.94 48.18 -21.18
C PHE A 601 4.95 49.33 -21.24
N GLY A 602 3.92 49.29 -20.40
CA GLY A 602 2.94 50.37 -20.20
C GLY A 602 3.37 51.39 -19.15
N GLN A 603 2.52 52.39 -18.92
CA GLN A 603 2.67 53.29 -17.76
C GLN A 603 2.31 52.53 -16.48
N ASP A 604 3.08 52.73 -15.41
CA ASP A 604 2.85 52.15 -14.08
C ASP A 604 2.73 50.61 -14.05
N GLN A 605 3.40 49.91 -14.98
CA GLN A 605 3.50 48.46 -15.00
C GLN A 605 4.70 47.96 -14.20
N GLY A 606 4.42 47.19 -13.15
CA GLY A 606 5.41 46.55 -12.28
C GLY A 606 5.08 45.09 -12.01
N ALA A 607 5.91 44.46 -11.17
CA ALA A 607 5.57 43.20 -10.52
C ALA A 607 4.41 43.43 -9.52
N LEU A 608 3.68 42.40 -9.15
CA LEU A 608 2.62 42.49 -8.15
C LEU A 608 3.09 41.89 -6.83
N MET A 609 2.97 42.63 -5.73
CA MET A 609 3.20 42.10 -4.39
C MET A 609 1.91 42.09 -3.58
N VAL A 610 1.62 40.98 -2.91
CA VAL A 610 0.40 40.75 -2.15
C VAL A 610 0.78 40.50 -0.70
N GLU A 611 0.29 41.34 0.20
CA GLU A 611 0.42 41.15 1.64
C GLU A 611 -0.83 40.43 2.15
N ALA A 612 -0.62 39.36 2.92
CA ALA A 612 -1.67 38.57 3.50
C ALA A 612 -1.29 38.11 4.91
N HIS A 613 -2.29 37.78 5.72
CA HIS A 613 -2.09 37.12 7.00
C HIS A 613 -2.94 35.85 7.12
N CYS A 614 -2.47 34.96 7.99
CA CYS A 614 -3.13 33.71 8.35
C CYS A 614 -3.05 33.52 9.87
N GLU A 615 -4.19 33.23 10.48
CA GLU A 615 -4.30 32.98 11.93
C GLU A 615 -3.66 31.65 12.37
N MET A 616 -3.34 30.79 11.41
CA MET A 616 -2.60 29.55 11.66
C MET A 616 -1.13 29.86 11.97
N SER A 617 -0.47 28.92 12.64
CA SER A 617 0.99 28.85 12.74
C SER A 617 1.56 27.98 11.62
N LEU A 618 2.83 28.20 11.28
CA LEU A 618 3.55 27.37 10.31
C LEU A 618 3.54 25.87 10.67
N ALA A 619 3.59 25.52 11.96
CA ALA A 619 3.53 24.13 12.42
C ALA A 619 2.18 23.45 12.16
N GLU A 620 1.10 24.22 12.03
CA GLU A 620 -0.24 23.72 11.71
C GLU A 620 -0.41 23.41 10.21
N LEU A 621 0.56 23.77 9.37
CA LEU A 621 0.57 23.48 7.93
C LEU A 621 1.04 22.06 7.55
N GLY A 622 1.51 21.28 8.54
CA GLY A 622 2.01 19.92 8.34
C GLY A 622 3.53 19.84 8.17
N ASP A 623 4.00 18.82 7.43
CA ASP A 623 5.42 18.63 7.16
C ASP A 623 5.91 19.62 6.10
N LEU A 624 6.46 20.75 6.55
CA LEU A 624 7.04 21.80 5.71
C LEU A 624 8.35 21.38 5.02
N LYS A 625 8.69 20.10 4.91
CA LYS A 625 9.86 19.62 4.13
C LYS A 625 9.47 18.98 2.79
N VAL A 626 8.19 18.73 2.58
CA VAL A 626 7.66 18.01 1.41
C VAL A 626 6.50 18.80 0.78
N PRO A 627 6.33 18.78 -0.55
CA PRO A 627 5.27 19.54 -1.22
C PRO A 627 3.88 19.11 -0.75
N ASN A 628 3.00 20.04 -0.39
CA ASN A 628 1.60 19.74 -0.08
C ASN A 628 0.65 20.59 -0.97
N PRO A 629 -0.20 19.97 -1.81
CA PRO A 629 -1.17 20.69 -2.65
C PRO A 629 -2.12 21.62 -1.89
N ALA A 630 -2.39 21.33 -0.61
CA ALA A 630 -3.27 22.15 0.23
C ALA A 630 -2.74 23.57 0.46
N TRP A 631 -1.45 23.83 0.18
CA TRP A 631 -0.84 25.15 0.27
C TRP A 631 -1.22 26.11 -0.85
N THR A 632 -2.04 25.68 -1.82
CA THR A 632 -2.47 26.49 -2.99
C THR A 632 -2.91 27.92 -2.63
N PRO A 633 -3.65 28.17 -1.53
CA PRO A 633 -4.03 29.53 -1.14
C PRO A 633 -2.85 30.48 -0.85
N LEU A 634 -1.67 29.96 -0.52
CA LEU A 634 -0.47 30.76 -0.20
C LEU A 634 0.19 31.41 -1.43
N VAL A 635 -0.30 31.10 -2.64
CA VAL A 635 0.18 31.68 -3.89
C VAL A 635 -0.98 32.38 -4.61
N PHE A 636 -0.91 33.70 -4.67
CA PHE A 636 -1.96 34.52 -5.29
C PHE A 636 -2.12 34.21 -6.76
N ARG A 637 -3.30 33.73 -7.16
CA ARG A 637 -3.67 33.53 -8.57
C ARG A 637 -4.34 34.79 -9.12
N PHE A 638 -3.85 35.28 -10.26
CA PHE A 638 -4.41 36.49 -10.86
C PHE A 638 -5.86 36.25 -11.34
N PRO A 639 -6.81 37.18 -11.09
CA PRO A 639 -8.17 37.07 -11.61
C PRO A 639 -8.10 37.06 -13.14
N ASN A 640 -8.60 36.01 -13.80
CA ASN A 640 -8.53 35.73 -15.25
C ASN A 640 -7.33 34.90 -15.72
N GLU A 641 -6.53 34.34 -14.80
CA GLU A 641 -5.49 33.40 -15.19
C GLU A 641 -6.11 32.08 -15.70
N GLU A 642 -6.04 31.86 -17.01
CA GLU A 642 -6.45 30.62 -17.68
C GLU A 642 -5.21 29.80 -18.07
N PRO A 643 -5.29 28.45 -18.09
CA PRO A 643 -4.19 27.62 -18.58
C PRO A 643 -3.74 28.05 -19.98
N TYR A 644 -2.43 28.21 -20.17
CA TYR A 644 -1.80 28.55 -21.45
C TYR A 644 -2.07 29.96 -22.01
N LYS A 645 -2.76 30.81 -21.24
CA LYS A 645 -3.06 32.19 -21.60
C LYS A 645 -2.39 33.14 -20.61
N VAL A 646 -1.28 33.73 -21.04
CA VAL A 646 -0.39 34.55 -20.20
C VAL A 646 -0.43 36.05 -20.52
N LEU A 647 -1.41 36.49 -21.31
CA LEU A 647 -1.49 37.85 -21.83
C LEU A 647 -1.92 38.85 -20.75
N ASP A 648 -1.36 40.05 -20.80
CA ASP A 648 -1.74 41.22 -19.98
C ASP A 648 -1.75 41.00 -18.45
N MET A 649 -0.96 40.04 -17.97
CA MET A 649 -0.79 39.77 -16.54
C MET A 649 0.61 40.14 -16.04
N PRO A 650 0.76 40.54 -14.74
CA PRO A 650 2.08 40.74 -14.16
C PRO A 650 2.95 39.49 -14.31
N LEU A 651 4.16 39.66 -14.87
CA LEU A 651 5.05 38.54 -15.19
C LEU A 651 5.71 37.94 -13.93
N LEU A 652 5.65 38.68 -12.83
CA LEU A 652 6.03 38.27 -11.49
C LEU A 652 4.94 38.69 -10.50
N ILE A 653 4.45 37.72 -9.74
CA ILE A 653 3.54 37.93 -8.61
C ILE A 653 4.18 37.29 -7.37
N ALA A 654 4.28 38.05 -6.29
CA ALA A 654 4.80 37.60 -5.01
C ALA A 654 3.78 37.85 -3.89
N GLN A 655 3.37 36.79 -3.21
CA GLN A 655 2.52 36.87 -2.02
C GLN A 655 3.36 36.62 -0.77
N VAL A 656 3.34 37.55 0.17
CA VAL A 656 3.91 37.39 1.50
C VAL A 656 2.76 37.11 2.47
N THR A 657 2.73 35.91 3.03
CA THR A 657 1.71 35.53 4.04
C THR A 657 2.35 35.43 5.41
N LEU A 658 1.95 36.30 6.34
CA LEU A 658 2.40 36.29 7.74
C LEU A 658 1.56 35.32 8.57
N PHE A 659 2.21 34.53 9.42
CA PHE A 659 1.55 33.56 10.31
C PHE A 659 1.58 34.04 11.77
N ARG A 660 0.62 33.57 12.57
CA ARG A 660 0.51 33.88 14.00
C ARG A 660 1.79 33.59 14.81
N CYS A 661 2.62 32.64 14.36
CA CYS A 661 3.88 32.29 15.03
C CYS A 661 5.05 33.23 14.70
N GLY A 662 4.84 34.30 13.93
CA GLY A 662 5.89 35.23 13.51
C GLY A 662 6.64 34.82 12.24
N GLY A 663 6.58 33.54 11.86
CA GLY A 663 7.07 33.05 10.58
C GLY A 663 6.22 33.52 9.38
N PHE A 664 6.76 33.38 8.18
CA PHE A 664 6.07 33.79 6.95
C PHE A 664 6.29 32.79 5.81
N SER A 665 5.42 32.87 4.81
CA SER A 665 5.63 32.22 3.52
C SER A 665 5.73 33.25 2.40
N LEU A 666 6.59 32.97 1.43
CA LEU A 666 6.69 33.70 0.17
C LEU A 666 6.14 32.78 -0.93
N GLY A 667 4.98 33.11 -1.48
CA GLY A 667 4.39 32.44 -2.63
C GLY A 667 4.73 33.20 -3.92
N LEU A 668 5.28 32.54 -4.93
CA LEU A 668 5.67 33.17 -6.19
C LEU A 668 4.92 32.58 -7.38
N ARG A 669 4.56 33.43 -8.34
CA ARG A 669 4.20 33.04 -9.71
C ARG A 669 5.10 33.80 -10.67
N ILE A 670 5.90 33.06 -11.43
CA ILE A 670 6.78 33.63 -12.45
C ILE A 670 6.38 33.06 -13.81
N CYS A 671 6.25 33.93 -14.81
CA CYS A 671 5.92 33.52 -16.16
C CYS A 671 7.09 32.78 -16.82
N HIS A 672 6.88 31.52 -17.23
CA HIS A 672 7.92 30.68 -17.84
C HIS A 672 8.34 31.17 -19.24
N CYS A 673 7.53 32.01 -19.91
CA CYS A 673 7.96 32.72 -21.12
C CYS A 673 9.16 33.64 -20.87
N ILE A 674 9.33 34.18 -19.66
CA ILE A 674 10.44 35.10 -19.37
C ILE A 674 11.65 34.36 -18.83
N VAL A 675 11.47 33.40 -17.94
CA VAL A 675 12.57 32.67 -17.31
C VAL A 675 12.39 31.17 -17.45
N ASP A 676 13.48 30.44 -17.68
CA ASP A 676 13.51 29.02 -17.36
C ASP A 676 13.96 28.79 -15.91
N GLY A 677 14.04 27.54 -15.46
CA GLY A 677 14.40 27.21 -14.08
C GLY A 677 15.76 27.78 -13.64
N ILE A 678 16.76 27.85 -14.53
CA ILE A 678 18.07 28.43 -14.20
C ILE A 678 17.97 29.95 -14.08
N GLY A 679 17.30 30.60 -15.03
CA GLY A 679 17.04 32.03 -14.97
C GLY A 679 16.22 32.45 -13.75
N ALA A 680 15.25 31.64 -13.35
CA ALA A 680 14.46 31.86 -12.14
C ALA A 680 15.32 31.80 -10.87
N MET A 681 16.24 30.82 -10.77
CA MET A 681 17.17 30.75 -9.62
C MET A 681 18.13 31.93 -9.59
N GLN A 682 18.63 32.37 -10.75
CA GLN A 682 19.49 33.55 -10.86
C GLN A 682 18.78 34.82 -10.37
N PHE A 683 17.52 35.00 -10.79
CA PHE A 683 16.66 36.10 -10.34
C PHE A 683 16.43 36.04 -8.82
N LEU A 684 16.01 34.89 -8.30
CA LEU A 684 15.77 34.69 -6.87
C LEU A 684 17.02 34.96 -6.03
N SER A 685 18.17 34.45 -6.46
CA SER A 685 19.44 34.67 -5.78
C SER A 685 19.81 36.16 -5.75
N SER A 686 19.57 36.90 -6.83
CA SER A 686 19.79 38.34 -6.88
C SER A 686 18.85 39.10 -5.93
N TRP A 687 17.57 38.73 -5.91
CA TRP A 687 16.56 39.32 -5.02
C TRP A 687 16.86 39.05 -3.55
N ALA A 688 17.19 37.80 -3.22
CA ALA A 688 17.56 37.36 -1.89
C ALA A 688 18.84 38.04 -1.38
N ALA A 689 19.89 38.08 -2.21
CA ALA A 689 21.14 38.76 -1.87
C ALA A 689 20.93 40.27 -1.67
N THR A 690 20.11 40.90 -2.52
CA THR A 690 19.77 42.33 -2.39
C THR A 690 18.98 42.61 -1.11
N ALA A 691 18.02 41.77 -0.76
CA ALA A 691 17.27 41.88 0.51
C ALA A 691 18.18 41.75 1.72
N LYS A 692 19.14 40.81 1.67
CA LYS A 692 20.11 40.57 2.75
C LYS A 692 21.12 41.70 2.91
N ALA A 693 21.61 42.28 1.81
CA ALA A 693 22.63 43.32 1.83
C ALA A 693 22.07 44.74 1.94
N GLY A 694 20.77 44.94 1.67
CA GLY A 694 20.15 46.27 1.59
C GLY A 694 20.64 47.12 0.40
N THR A 695 21.40 46.52 -0.52
CA THR A 695 21.97 47.17 -1.71
C THR A 695 21.87 46.20 -2.88
N LEU A 696 21.77 46.74 -4.11
CA LEU A 696 21.58 45.93 -5.31
C LEU A 696 22.75 44.97 -5.53
N ILE A 697 22.47 43.66 -5.49
CA ILE A 697 23.41 42.60 -5.83
C ILE A 697 22.82 41.78 -6.97
N SER A 698 23.53 41.75 -8.10
CA SER A 698 23.16 40.95 -9.26
C SER A 698 24.41 40.25 -9.82
N ASN A 699 24.62 39.00 -9.44
CA ASN A 699 25.74 38.19 -9.91
C ASN A 699 25.24 36.78 -10.28
N PRO A 700 25.40 36.34 -11.54
CA PRO A 700 25.92 37.09 -12.70
C PRO A 700 25.03 38.25 -13.14
N THR A 701 25.60 39.23 -13.83
CA THR A 701 24.87 40.40 -14.33
C THR A 701 23.78 39.97 -15.33
N PRO A 702 22.50 40.32 -15.11
CA PRO A 702 21.40 39.85 -15.95
C PRO A 702 21.52 40.31 -17.40
N CYS A 703 21.18 39.43 -18.33
CA CYS A 703 21.31 39.65 -19.76
C CYS A 703 20.02 39.27 -20.49
N TRP A 704 19.51 40.18 -21.32
CA TRP A 704 18.30 39.96 -22.13
C TRP A 704 18.58 39.10 -23.37
N ASP A 705 19.40 39.60 -24.30
CA ASP A 705 19.92 38.98 -25.54
C ASP A 705 19.05 37.89 -26.20
N ARG A 706 17.72 38.03 -26.22
CA ARG A 706 16.78 37.05 -26.80
C ARG A 706 16.94 36.91 -28.31
N GLU A 707 17.54 37.91 -28.93
CA GLU A 707 17.83 37.99 -30.35
C GLU A 707 18.82 36.91 -30.82
N ILE A 708 19.60 36.30 -29.92
CA ILE A 708 20.51 35.19 -30.25
C ILE A 708 19.77 33.97 -30.81
N PHE A 709 18.50 33.79 -30.44
CA PHE A 709 17.62 32.73 -30.91
C PHE A 709 16.56 33.26 -31.87
N ARG A 710 16.94 34.20 -32.76
CA ARG A 710 16.12 34.51 -33.92
C ARG A 710 16.06 33.30 -34.87
N PRO A 711 14.91 33.07 -35.53
CA PRO A 711 14.83 32.07 -36.58
C PRO A 711 15.80 32.42 -37.71
N ARG A 712 16.29 31.38 -38.38
CA ARG A 712 17.07 31.52 -39.61
C ARG A 712 16.20 32.12 -40.71
N ASP A 713 16.84 32.79 -41.66
CA ASP A 713 16.18 33.33 -42.84
C ASP A 713 16.82 32.74 -44.11
N PRO A 714 16.11 31.83 -44.84
CA PRO A 714 14.81 31.26 -44.50
C PRO A 714 14.88 30.28 -43.31
N PRO A 715 13.75 30.00 -42.62
CA PRO A 715 13.70 29.00 -41.55
C PRO A 715 14.08 27.60 -42.08
N LEU A 716 14.94 26.88 -41.36
CA LEU A 716 15.44 25.56 -41.74
C LEU A 716 15.04 24.50 -40.69
N VAL A 717 13.88 23.87 -40.89
CA VAL A 717 13.44 22.76 -40.05
C VAL A 717 14.14 21.47 -40.49
N LYS A 718 15.15 21.03 -39.72
CA LYS A 718 15.98 19.87 -40.03
C LYS A 718 15.47 18.59 -39.37
N PHE A 719 14.74 18.71 -38.27
CA PHE A 719 14.20 17.60 -37.49
C PHE A 719 12.68 17.63 -37.51
N PRO A 720 12.01 16.46 -37.37
CA PRO A 720 10.55 16.38 -37.43
C PRO A 720 9.85 17.04 -36.23
N HIS A 721 10.56 17.25 -35.10
CA HIS A 721 10.00 17.82 -33.87
C HIS A 721 8.71 17.12 -33.39
N ILE A 722 8.81 15.80 -33.20
CA ILE A 722 7.71 14.91 -32.77
C ILE A 722 7.12 15.38 -31.42
N GLU A 723 7.88 16.09 -30.60
CA GLU A 723 7.43 16.71 -29.36
C GLU A 723 6.25 17.67 -29.51
N TYR A 724 6.10 18.30 -30.68
CA TYR A 724 5.07 19.29 -31.00
C TYR A 724 4.02 18.80 -32.02
N MET A 725 4.28 17.66 -32.68
CA MET A 725 3.33 17.07 -33.62
C MET A 725 2.02 16.66 -32.94
N ARG A 726 0.90 16.78 -33.65
CA ARG A 726 -0.41 16.30 -33.19
C ARG A 726 -0.38 14.81 -32.83
N ILE A 727 -1.23 14.42 -31.89
CA ILE A 727 -1.36 13.04 -31.43
C ILE A 727 -2.76 12.55 -31.78
N ASP A 728 -2.85 11.40 -32.45
CA ASP A 728 -4.13 10.81 -32.81
C ASP A 728 -4.80 10.22 -31.55
N ASP A 729 -6.03 10.63 -31.24
CA ASP A 729 -6.80 10.15 -30.07
C ASP A 729 -7.34 8.73 -30.26
N GLY A 730 -6.45 7.76 -30.48
CA GLY A 730 -6.77 6.35 -30.70
C GLY A 730 -6.63 5.45 -29.47
N SER A 731 -6.21 5.99 -28.32
CA SER A 731 -5.93 5.21 -27.11
C SER A 731 -6.96 5.40 -25.99
N SER A 732 -7.09 4.40 -25.12
CA SER A 732 -7.92 4.48 -23.91
C SER A 732 -7.44 5.54 -22.90
N LEU A 733 -6.21 6.03 -23.05
CA LEU A 733 -5.54 6.96 -22.15
C LEU A 733 -6.19 8.35 -22.12
N THR A 734 -6.58 8.88 -23.29
CA THR A 734 -7.24 10.20 -23.35
C THR A 734 -8.59 10.15 -22.61
N MET A 735 -9.32 9.04 -22.67
CA MET A 735 -10.56 8.90 -21.90
C MET A 735 -10.32 8.77 -20.39
N SER A 736 -9.32 8.00 -19.96
CA SER A 736 -9.10 7.77 -18.52
C SER A 736 -8.57 9.01 -17.78
N LEU A 737 -7.70 9.80 -18.40
CA LEU A 737 -7.07 10.98 -17.78
C LEU A 737 -7.99 12.20 -17.71
N TRP A 738 -8.94 12.35 -18.64
CA TRP A 738 -9.81 13.55 -18.72
C TRP A 738 -11.20 13.36 -18.11
N GLN A 739 -11.68 12.11 -17.95
CA GLN A 739 -12.98 11.83 -17.33
C GLN A 739 -12.94 11.80 -15.79
N THR A 740 -11.76 11.73 -15.18
CA THR A 740 -11.59 11.56 -13.73
C THR A 740 -10.76 12.68 -13.12
N LYS A 741 -11.08 13.06 -11.87
CA LYS A 741 -10.30 14.07 -11.15
C LYS A 741 -8.92 13.49 -10.83
N ALA A 742 -7.87 14.09 -11.37
CA ALA A 742 -6.50 13.67 -11.07
C ALA A 742 -6.11 14.03 -9.63
N VAL A 743 -5.34 13.13 -9.00
CA VAL A 743 -4.80 13.30 -7.66
C VAL A 743 -3.28 13.36 -7.76
N GLN A 744 -2.68 14.36 -7.11
CA GLN A 744 -1.23 14.44 -6.97
C GLN A 744 -0.75 13.44 -5.93
N LYS A 745 0.17 12.56 -6.33
CA LYS A 745 0.91 11.65 -5.45
C LYS A 745 2.36 12.07 -5.39
N CYS A 746 2.97 11.96 -4.22
CA CYS A 746 4.38 12.24 -4.04
C CYS A 746 5.07 11.08 -3.33
N TYR A 747 6.24 10.72 -3.81
CA TYR A 747 7.02 9.58 -3.35
C TYR A 747 8.42 10.06 -2.97
N ARG A 748 8.87 9.66 -1.77
CA ARG A 748 10.26 9.79 -1.37
C ARG A 748 11.01 8.56 -1.83
N VAL A 749 12.06 8.76 -2.63
CA VAL A 749 12.84 7.71 -3.29
C VAL A 749 14.26 7.72 -2.75
N SER A 750 14.66 6.62 -2.11
CA SER A 750 15.96 6.51 -1.44
C SER A 750 17.12 6.50 -2.44
N ARG A 751 18.31 6.89 -1.98
CA ARG A 751 19.53 6.88 -2.81
C ARG A 751 19.93 5.46 -3.21
N GLU A 752 19.69 4.49 -2.32
CA GLU A 752 19.95 3.07 -2.55
C GLU A 752 19.09 2.56 -3.71
N PHE A 753 17.80 2.91 -3.72
CA PHE A 753 16.89 2.53 -4.81
C PHE A 753 17.29 3.17 -6.15
N GLN A 754 17.63 4.45 -6.14
CA GLN A 754 18.15 5.15 -7.34
C GLN A 754 19.40 4.47 -7.90
N THR A 755 20.31 4.01 -7.02
CA THR A 755 21.54 3.32 -7.40
C THR A 755 21.28 1.91 -7.92
N TRP A 756 20.36 1.19 -7.28
CA TRP A 756 19.91 -0.13 -7.71
C TRP A 756 19.26 -0.05 -9.10
N LEU A 757 18.28 0.85 -9.31
CA LEU A 757 17.63 1.06 -10.60
C LEU A 757 18.63 1.42 -11.69
N LYS A 758 19.60 2.29 -11.39
CA LYS A 758 20.66 2.67 -12.32
C LYS A 758 21.50 1.47 -12.75
N THR A 759 21.78 0.55 -11.83
CA THR A 759 22.52 -0.70 -12.12
C THR A 759 21.67 -1.66 -12.96
N SER A 760 20.39 -1.83 -12.61
CA SER A 760 19.45 -2.68 -13.35
C SER A 760 19.11 -2.17 -14.75
N ALA A 761 19.29 -0.88 -15.00
CA ALA A 761 19.08 -0.24 -16.30
C ALA A 761 20.33 -0.25 -17.21
N GLN A 762 21.44 -0.90 -16.81
CA GLN A 762 22.61 -1.03 -17.66
C GLN A 762 22.40 -2.11 -18.75
N PRO A 763 22.86 -1.88 -19.99
CA PRO A 763 22.85 -2.92 -21.02
C PRO A 763 23.87 -4.02 -20.70
N SER A 764 23.55 -5.28 -21.03
CA SER A 764 24.41 -6.44 -20.79
C SER A 764 25.68 -6.47 -21.64
N ASP A 765 25.67 -5.79 -22.80
CA ASP A 765 26.61 -6.05 -23.88
C ASP A 765 27.61 -4.90 -24.15
N ASP A 766 27.49 -3.74 -23.49
CA ASP A 766 28.37 -2.58 -23.74
C ASP A 766 28.70 -1.76 -22.47
N MET A 767 29.88 -1.97 -21.91
CA MET A 767 30.39 -1.27 -20.72
C MET A 767 30.71 0.22 -20.94
N SER A 768 30.67 0.71 -22.19
CA SER A 768 30.97 2.11 -22.50
C SER A 768 29.76 3.07 -22.35
N SER A 769 28.55 2.52 -22.22
CA SER A 769 27.28 3.28 -22.33
C SER A 769 26.51 3.41 -21.00
N THR A 770 27.11 4.02 -19.98
CA THR A 770 26.49 4.06 -18.64
C THR A 770 25.21 4.92 -18.56
N SER A 771 24.06 4.31 -18.24
CA SER A 771 22.78 5.02 -17.98
C SER A 771 22.90 5.95 -16.77
N SER A 772 22.34 7.16 -16.86
CA SER A 772 22.29 8.10 -15.72
C SER A 772 21.12 7.76 -14.78
N THR A 773 21.13 8.29 -13.55
CA THR A 773 20.00 8.13 -12.62
C THR A 773 18.70 8.67 -13.21
N PHE A 774 18.77 9.77 -13.96
CA PHE A 774 17.61 10.31 -14.67
C PHE A 774 17.09 9.32 -15.72
N ASP A 775 17.97 8.75 -16.54
CA ASP A 775 17.58 7.82 -17.61
C ASP A 775 16.84 6.59 -17.02
N ALA A 776 17.36 6.02 -15.93
CA ALA A 776 16.76 4.88 -15.24
C ALA A 776 15.43 5.23 -14.54
N MET A 777 15.36 6.34 -13.81
CA MET A 777 14.13 6.78 -13.12
C MET A 777 13.02 7.14 -14.11
N ALA A 778 13.34 7.86 -15.18
CA ALA A 778 12.39 8.23 -16.22
C ALA A 778 11.82 7.00 -16.93
N ALA A 779 12.67 6.02 -17.26
CA ALA A 779 12.23 4.76 -17.85
C ALA A 779 11.33 3.95 -16.90
N HIS A 780 11.72 3.82 -15.63
CA HIS A 780 10.94 3.07 -14.64
C HIS A 780 9.56 3.71 -14.39
N ILE A 781 9.51 5.04 -14.27
CA ILE A 781 8.27 5.79 -14.08
C ILE A 781 7.38 5.69 -15.31
N TRP A 782 7.94 5.82 -16.52
CA TRP A 782 7.14 5.74 -17.75
C TRP A 782 6.51 4.35 -17.90
N ARG A 783 7.27 3.28 -17.65
CA ARG A 783 6.74 1.90 -17.69
C ARG A 783 5.69 1.67 -16.61
N SER A 784 5.93 2.15 -15.39
CA SER A 784 4.98 2.05 -14.26
C SER A 784 3.69 2.80 -14.55
N TRP A 785 3.78 3.98 -15.16
CA TRP A 785 2.64 4.82 -15.56
C TRP A 785 1.77 4.13 -16.60
N VAL A 786 2.37 3.56 -17.64
CA VAL A 786 1.64 2.83 -18.70
C VAL A 786 0.97 1.58 -18.15
N LYS A 787 1.67 0.81 -17.31
CA LYS A 787 1.14 -0.40 -16.66
C LYS A 787 -0.03 -0.06 -15.72
N ALA A 788 0.10 1.00 -14.93
CA ALA A 788 -0.93 1.41 -13.97
C ALA A 788 -2.23 1.89 -14.63
N LEU A 789 -2.13 2.47 -15.83
CA LEU A 789 -3.27 3.00 -16.58
C LEU A 789 -3.93 1.99 -17.52
N ASP A 790 -3.40 0.76 -17.61
CA ASP A 790 -3.88 -0.30 -18.53
C ASP A 790 -4.15 0.23 -19.96
N VAL A 791 -3.17 0.94 -20.52
CA VAL A 791 -3.32 1.63 -21.82
C VAL A 791 -3.54 0.62 -22.94
N LYS A 792 -4.53 0.88 -23.79
CA LYS A 792 -4.89 0.07 -24.98
C LYS A 792 -5.08 0.97 -26.20
N PRO A 793 -4.83 0.46 -27.42
CA PRO A 793 -4.34 -0.89 -27.75
C PRO A 793 -2.81 -1.05 -27.57
N LEU A 794 -2.31 -2.29 -27.50
CA LEU A 794 -0.90 -2.59 -27.22
C LEU A 794 0.08 -2.12 -28.31
N ASN A 795 -0.39 -1.91 -29.53
CA ASN A 795 0.40 -1.39 -30.66
C ASN A 795 0.41 0.14 -30.74
N TYR A 796 -0.32 0.83 -29.85
CA TYR A 796 -0.33 2.29 -29.83
C TYR A 796 1.03 2.84 -29.40
N GLU A 797 1.47 3.92 -30.05
CA GLU A 797 2.73 4.59 -29.73
C GLU A 797 2.53 5.70 -28.69
N LEU A 798 3.24 5.60 -27.57
CA LEU A 798 3.26 6.60 -26.52
C LEU A 798 4.51 7.47 -26.62
N ARG A 799 4.40 8.71 -26.16
CA ARG A 799 5.49 9.68 -26.10
C ARG A 799 5.88 9.96 -24.65
N LEU A 800 7.17 9.95 -24.37
CA LEU A 800 7.73 10.53 -23.16
C LEU A 800 8.54 11.76 -23.56
N THR A 801 8.24 12.89 -22.91
CA THR A 801 9.00 14.12 -23.11
C THR A 801 9.64 14.61 -21.83
N PHE A 802 10.81 15.24 -21.94
CA PHE A 802 11.49 15.81 -20.79
C PHE A 802 12.38 17.00 -21.15
N SER A 803 12.49 17.92 -20.21
CA SER A 803 13.26 19.15 -20.38
C SER A 803 14.75 18.89 -20.26
N ALA A 804 15.53 19.34 -21.24
CA ALA A 804 16.99 19.28 -21.23
C ALA A 804 17.60 20.68 -21.34
N ASN A 805 18.54 20.98 -20.44
CA ASN A 805 19.32 22.21 -20.50
C ASN A 805 20.29 22.16 -21.69
N ALA A 806 20.12 23.07 -22.64
CA ALA A 806 20.95 23.16 -23.83
C ALA A 806 22.08 24.18 -23.72
N ARG A 807 22.18 24.97 -22.63
CA ARG A 807 23.22 26.02 -22.47
C ARG A 807 24.64 25.52 -22.73
N GLN A 808 24.99 24.37 -22.15
CA GLN A 808 26.31 23.74 -22.31
C GLN A 808 26.53 23.07 -23.67
N LYS A 809 25.47 22.91 -24.47
CA LYS A 809 25.52 22.28 -25.80
C LYS A 809 25.72 23.30 -26.93
N LEU A 810 25.58 24.60 -26.63
CA LEU A 810 25.79 25.69 -27.57
C LEU A 810 27.28 25.98 -27.70
N LYS A 811 27.89 25.56 -28.81
CA LYS A 811 29.32 25.77 -29.09
C LYS A 811 29.55 26.99 -29.97
N ASN A 812 28.71 27.19 -31.01
CA ASN A 812 28.89 28.29 -31.95
C ASN A 812 28.11 29.55 -31.54
N LEU A 813 27.09 29.40 -30.69
CA LEU A 813 26.27 30.48 -30.14
C LEU A 813 26.29 30.45 -28.59
N PRO A 814 27.46 30.66 -27.95
CA PRO A 814 27.55 30.60 -26.49
C PRO A 814 26.68 31.71 -25.87
N VAL A 815 25.76 31.31 -24.99
CA VAL A 815 24.96 32.25 -24.20
C VAL A 815 25.80 32.81 -23.06
N LYS A 816 25.61 34.10 -22.76
CA LYS A 816 26.26 34.74 -21.61
C LYS A 816 25.77 34.10 -20.31
N GLU A 817 26.62 34.09 -19.30
CA GLU A 817 26.32 33.49 -17.99
C GLU A 817 25.05 34.08 -17.35
N GLY A 818 24.84 35.39 -17.51
CA GLY A 818 23.65 36.08 -17.00
C GLY A 818 22.39 35.97 -17.84
N TYR A 819 22.38 35.15 -18.90
CA TYR A 819 21.19 34.93 -19.74
C TYR A 819 20.15 34.10 -18.97
N TYR A 820 19.05 34.76 -18.59
CA TYR A 820 17.99 34.16 -17.78
C TYR A 820 16.81 33.62 -18.60
N GLY A 821 16.88 33.68 -19.93
CA GLY A 821 15.83 33.19 -20.81
C GLY A 821 15.75 31.70 -21.00
N ASN A 822 14.77 31.24 -21.78
CA ASN A 822 14.65 29.81 -22.06
C ASN A 822 15.79 29.35 -22.96
N VAL A 823 16.58 28.40 -22.43
CA VAL A 823 17.53 27.58 -23.20
C VAL A 823 17.27 26.10 -22.89
N VAL A 824 15.98 25.77 -22.81
CA VAL A 824 15.47 24.44 -22.54
C VAL A 824 14.90 23.87 -23.83
N CYS A 825 15.31 22.66 -24.16
CA CYS A 825 14.75 21.90 -25.27
C CYS A 825 13.93 20.73 -24.71
N LEU A 826 12.84 20.38 -25.41
CA LEU A 826 12.00 19.25 -25.03
C LEU A 826 12.47 18.01 -25.78
N ALA A 827 13.20 17.12 -25.10
CA ALA A 827 13.51 15.81 -25.65
C ALA A 827 12.22 15.01 -25.81
N CYS A 828 12.12 14.19 -26.85
CA CYS A 828 10.99 13.29 -27.05
C CYS A 828 11.47 11.90 -27.43
N VAL A 829 10.87 10.89 -26.82
CA VAL A 829 11.09 9.49 -27.13
C VAL A 829 9.73 8.81 -27.33
N THR A 830 9.65 7.92 -28.31
CA THR A 830 8.46 7.11 -28.62
C THR A 830 8.70 5.64 -28.33
N SER A 831 7.67 4.94 -27.87
CA SER A 831 7.68 3.48 -27.74
C SER A 831 6.26 2.94 -27.76
N THR A 832 6.09 1.69 -28.21
CA THR A 832 4.79 1.03 -28.19
C THR A 832 4.40 0.64 -26.77
N VAL A 833 3.09 0.62 -26.47
CA VAL A 833 2.58 0.13 -25.18
C VAL A 833 3.10 -1.28 -24.88
N ARG A 834 3.13 -2.18 -25.89
CA ARG A 834 3.69 -3.54 -25.75
C ARG A 834 5.12 -3.52 -25.23
N ASN A 835 5.99 -2.69 -25.81
CA ASN A 835 7.39 -2.63 -25.40
C ASN A 835 7.54 -2.04 -23.99
N LEU A 836 6.71 -1.07 -23.62
CA LEU A 836 6.75 -0.48 -22.28
C LEU A 836 6.25 -1.45 -21.19
N VAL A 837 5.23 -2.26 -21.49
CA VAL A 837 4.64 -3.22 -20.55
C VAL A 837 5.50 -4.49 -20.42
N TYR A 838 5.95 -5.07 -21.55
CA TYR A 838 6.60 -6.39 -21.58
C TYR A 838 8.10 -6.34 -21.88
N GLY A 839 8.62 -5.22 -22.38
CA GLY A 839 10.06 -5.06 -22.67
C GLY A 839 10.90 -4.82 -21.43
N ARG A 840 12.23 -4.82 -21.58
CA ARG A 840 13.18 -4.67 -20.46
C ARG A 840 13.36 -3.21 -20.06
N LEU A 841 13.67 -2.98 -18.77
CA LEU A 841 14.00 -1.64 -18.27
C LEU A 841 15.21 -1.04 -19.00
N SER A 842 16.25 -1.85 -19.27
CA SER A 842 17.46 -1.43 -20.00
C SER A 842 17.15 -0.86 -21.38
N ASP A 843 16.25 -1.50 -22.11
CA ASP A 843 15.88 -1.09 -23.47
C ASP A 843 15.16 0.26 -23.43
N THR A 844 14.27 0.46 -22.45
CA THR A 844 13.56 1.75 -22.28
C THR A 844 14.51 2.86 -21.79
N ALA A 845 15.43 2.55 -20.87
CA ALA A 845 16.43 3.50 -20.39
C ALA A 845 17.40 3.94 -21.51
N HIS A 846 17.74 3.02 -22.43
CA HIS A 846 18.52 3.33 -23.61
C HIS A 846 17.81 4.36 -24.50
N LEU A 847 16.52 4.16 -24.79
CA LEU A 847 15.73 5.10 -25.59
C LEU A 847 15.68 6.50 -24.96
N VAL A 848 15.50 6.59 -23.64
CA VAL A 848 15.54 7.87 -22.90
C VAL A 848 16.90 8.54 -23.03
N ARG A 849 17.98 7.77 -22.88
CA ARG A 849 19.35 8.25 -23.01
C ARG A 849 19.62 8.79 -24.41
N GLU A 850 19.26 8.05 -25.45
CA GLU A 850 19.45 8.46 -26.84
C GLU A 850 18.75 9.79 -27.13
N ALA A 851 17.49 9.94 -26.70
CA ALA A 851 16.76 11.20 -26.84
C ALA A 851 17.47 12.36 -26.12
N ARG A 852 17.99 12.13 -24.91
CA ARG A 852 18.74 13.15 -24.13
C ARG A 852 20.06 13.55 -24.80
N LEU A 853 20.79 12.58 -25.34
CA LEU A 853 22.08 12.81 -26.00
C LEU A 853 21.90 13.42 -27.40
N GLY A 854 20.82 13.08 -28.10
CA GLY A 854 20.50 13.56 -29.46
C GLY A 854 20.22 15.06 -29.55
N ILE A 855 19.87 15.72 -28.43
CA ILE A 855 19.74 17.18 -28.41
C ILE A 855 21.10 17.81 -28.70
N SER A 856 21.20 18.50 -29.83
CA SER A 856 22.38 19.25 -30.26
C SER A 856 22.05 20.73 -30.42
N GLU A 857 23.07 21.57 -30.61
CA GLU A 857 22.86 22.97 -31.00
C GLU A 857 21.99 23.09 -32.27
N GLU A 858 22.22 22.23 -33.26
CA GLU A 858 21.42 22.21 -34.49
C GLU A 858 19.98 21.79 -34.25
N TYR A 859 19.74 20.88 -33.30
CA TYR A 859 18.38 20.51 -32.88
C TYR A 859 17.65 21.72 -32.30
N LEU A 860 18.30 22.49 -31.40
CA LEU A 860 17.72 23.68 -30.80
C LEU A 860 17.40 24.76 -31.86
N ARG A 861 18.31 24.98 -32.82
CA ARG A 861 18.08 25.93 -33.93
C ARG A 861 16.93 25.49 -34.83
N SER A 862 16.83 24.20 -35.11
CA SER A 862 15.68 23.63 -35.83
C SER A 862 14.38 23.84 -35.07
N THR A 863 14.37 23.73 -33.73
CA THR A 863 13.18 24.02 -32.91
C THR A 863 12.75 25.48 -33.05
N VAL A 864 13.70 26.43 -32.99
CA VAL A 864 13.42 27.86 -33.19
C VAL A 864 12.73 28.12 -34.53
N ASP A 865 13.23 27.50 -35.59
CA ASP A 865 12.68 27.63 -36.94
C ASP A 865 11.32 26.94 -37.08
N TYR A 866 11.15 25.76 -36.47
CA TYR A 866 9.90 25.03 -36.46
C TYR A 866 8.78 25.84 -35.81
N VAL A 867 9.07 26.49 -34.67
CA VAL A 867 8.13 27.38 -33.98
C VAL A 867 7.83 28.64 -34.81
N GLU A 868 8.77 29.10 -35.64
CA GLU A 868 8.50 30.22 -36.56
C GLU A 868 7.52 29.83 -37.66
N VAL A 869 7.69 28.64 -38.24
CA VAL A 869 6.91 28.15 -39.39
C VAL A 869 5.53 27.64 -38.98
N ASP A 870 5.47 26.74 -37.98
CA ASP A 870 4.23 26.06 -37.59
C ASP A 870 3.49 26.80 -36.46
N ARG A 871 4.24 27.43 -35.55
CA ARG A 871 3.76 28.09 -34.32
C ARG A 871 2.63 27.32 -33.61
N PRO A 872 2.91 26.13 -33.05
CA PRO A 872 1.90 25.30 -32.40
C PRO A 872 1.16 26.08 -31.30
N ARG A 873 -0.19 26.15 -31.40
CA ARG A 873 -1.03 26.90 -30.46
C ARG A 873 -1.73 26.06 -29.40
N ARG A 874 -1.62 24.73 -29.48
CA ARG A 874 -2.26 23.79 -28.56
C ARG A 874 -1.24 22.79 -28.04
N LEU A 875 -1.36 22.44 -26.76
CA LEU A 875 -0.63 21.33 -26.19
C LEU A 875 -1.37 20.03 -26.47
N GLU A 876 -0.62 19.06 -26.97
CA GLU A 876 -1.10 17.72 -27.26
C GLU A 876 -0.84 16.84 -26.04
N PHE A 877 -1.92 16.38 -25.42
CA PHE A 877 -1.90 15.56 -24.21
C PHE A 877 -2.22 14.08 -24.48
N GLY A 878 -2.83 13.73 -25.62
CA GLY A 878 -3.07 12.31 -25.93
C GLY A 878 -1.77 11.51 -25.90
N GLY A 879 -1.72 10.35 -25.25
CA GLY A 879 -0.55 9.46 -25.34
C GLY A 879 0.78 9.95 -24.74
N LYS A 880 0.82 11.05 -23.98
CA LYS A 880 2.08 11.73 -23.59
C LYS A 880 2.29 11.81 -22.07
N LEU A 881 3.51 11.50 -21.61
CA LEU A 881 3.98 11.77 -20.25
C LEU A 881 5.12 12.80 -20.31
N THR A 882 5.10 13.82 -19.44
CA THR A 882 6.15 14.83 -19.36
C THR A 882 6.88 14.75 -18.02
N ILE A 883 8.21 14.60 -18.05
CA ILE A 883 9.05 14.59 -16.85
C ILE A 883 9.88 15.88 -16.80
N THR A 884 9.84 16.58 -15.66
CA THR A 884 10.73 17.72 -15.39
C THR A 884 11.58 17.45 -14.15
N GLN A 885 12.84 17.87 -14.18
CA GLN A 885 13.79 17.62 -13.10
C GLN A 885 14.28 18.94 -12.51
N TRP A 886 14.02 19.14 -11.22
CA TRP A 886 14.44 20.31 -10.45
C TRP A 886 15.53 19.98 -9.42
N THR A 887 15.92 18.70 -9.28
CA THR A 887 16.96 18.27 -8.33
C THR A 887 18.34 18.88 -8.57
N ARG A 888 18.56 19.54 -9.71
CA ARG A 888 19.80 20.26 -10.03
C ARG A 888 19.73 21.76 -9.78
N PHE A 889 18.57 22.29 -9.41
CA PHE A 889 18.43 23.70 -9.06
C PHE A 889 18.89 23.91 -7.62
N SER A 890 19.70 24.95 -7.39
CA SER A 890 20.09 25.43 -6.07
C SER A 890 18.96 26.23 -5.41
N ILE A 891 17.74 25.68 -5.42
CA ILE A 891 16.51 26.42 -5.04
C ILE A 891 16.51 26.86 -3.57
N TYR A 892 17.08 26.04 -2.69
CA TYR A 892 17.21 26.36 -1.27
C TYR A 892 18.28 27.43 -1.02
N ASP A 893 19.39 27.40 -1.76
CA ASP A 893 20.49 28.37 -1.57
C ASP A 893 20.21 29.72 -2.23
N SER A 894 19.44 29.70 -3.32
CA SER A 894 19.07 30.90 -4.07
C SER A 894 18.02 31.74 -3.34
N ALA A 895 17.40 31.22 -2.28
CA ALA A 895 16.26 31.85 -1.61
C ALA A 895 16.56 32.22 -0.13
N ASP A 896 17.82 32.49 0.23
CA ASP A 896 18.16 33.08 1.54
C ASP A 896 18.03 34.61 1.51
N PHE A 897 16.85 35.11 1.84
CA PHE A 897 16.54 36.55 1.88
C PHE A 897 17.10 37.29 3.11
N GLY A 898 17.90 36.62 3.95
CA GLY A 898 18.41 37.16 5.20
C GLY A 898 17.74 36.57 6.46
N TRP A 899 16.70 35.76 6.29
CA TRP A 899 16.09 34.93 7.34
C TRP A 899 16.62 33.49 7.35
N GLY A 900 17.70 33.22 6.62
CA GLY A 900 18.29 31.88 6.47
C GLY A 900 17.68 31.12 5.29
N ARG A 901 18.15 29.88 5.11
CA ARG A 901 17.63 28.97 4.07
C ARG A 901 16.15 28.66 4.37
N PRO A 902 15.29 28.62 3.35
CA PRO A 902 13.89 28.25 3.53
C PRO A 902 13.76 26.81 4.03
N ILE A 903 12.74 26.54 4.84
CA ILE A 903 12.41 25.21 5.36
C ILE A 903 12.01 24.28 4.19
N TYR A 904 11.21 24.81 3.27
CA TYR A 904 10.88 24.20 1.99
C TYR A 904 10.90 25.25 0.89
N ALA A 905 11.34 24.82 -0.28
CA ALA A 905 11.38 25.63 -1.49
C ALA A 905 11.04 24.73 -2.69
N GLY A 906 9.90 25.00 -3.33
CA GLY A 906 9.45 24.18 -4.44
C GLY A 906 8.02 24.45 -4.90
N PRO A 907 7.52 23.66 -5.86
CA PRO A 907 6.17 23.81 -6.40
C PRO A 907 5.11 23.25 -5.45
N ILE A 908 3.95 23.90 -5.42
CA ILE A 908 2.82 23.50 -4.56
C ILE A 908 1.94 22.44 -5.21
N ASP A 909 1.48 22.73 -6.42
CA ASP A 909 0.39 22.00 -7.06
C ASP A 909 0.75 21.68 -8.52
N LEU A 910 0.64 20.39 -8.85
CA LEU A 910 0.87 19.81 -10.17
C LEU A 910 -0.44 19.37 -10.83
N THR A 911 -1.59 19.51 -10.15
CA THR A 911 -2.90 19.03 -10.63
C THR A 911 -3.43 19.65 -11.94
N PRO A 912 -3.05 20.88 -12.37
CA PRO A 912 -3.54 21.43 -13.64
C PRO A 912 -3.11 20.63 -14.88
N THR A 913 -2.11 19.75 -14.73
CA THR A 913 -1.55 18.96 -15.82
C THR A 913 -1.39 17.48 -15.41
N PRO A 914 -2.42 16.62 -15.63
CA PRO A 914 -2.44 15.23 -15.15
C PRO A 914 -1.37 14.30 -15.76
N GLN A 915 -0.49 14.85 -16.59
CA GLN A 915 0.53 14.14 -17.35
C GLN A 915 1.94 14.66 -17.04
N VAL A 916 2.11 15.39 -15.94
CA VAL A 916 3.40 15.91 -15.51
C VAL A 916 3.88 15.14 -14.29
N CYS A 917 5.14 14.74 -14.36
CA CYS A 917 5.91 14.19 -13.25
C CYS A 917 7.11 15.10 -12.98
N VAL A 918 7.36 15.41 -11.70
CA VAL A 918 8.42 16.32 -11.27
C VAL A 918 9.35 15.62 -10.29
N PHE A 919 10.66 15.71 -10.56
CA PHE A 919 11.69 15.29 -9.61
C PHE A 919 12.18 16.50 -8.81
N LEU A 920 11.97 16.48 -7.50
CA LEU A 920 12.30 17.56 -6.59
C LEU A 920 13.44 17.14 -5.64
N PRO A 921 14.33 18.08 -5.27
CA PRO A 921 15.27 17.86 -4.19
C PRO A 921 14.54 17.92 -2.84
N GLU A 922 14.94 17.09 -1.89
CA GLU A 922 14.54 17.26 -0.48
C GLU A 922 15.44 18.32 0.19
N ALA A 923 14.91 19.11 1.12
CA ALA A 923 15.64 20.23 1.74
C ALA A 923 17.00 19.83 2.37
N GLU A 924 17.12 18.59 2.85
CA GLU A 924 18.34 18.03 3.47
C GLU A 924 19.21 17.21 2.49
N ALA A 925 18.99 17.36 1.18
CA ALA A 925 19.57 16.49 0.14
C ALA A 925 21.10 16.50 0.04
N GLU A 926 21.81 17.49 0.61
CA GLU A 926 23.29 17.49 0.60
C GLU A 926 23.89 16.35 1.44
N GLN A 927 23.13 15.75 2.37
CA GLN A 927 23.58 14.61 3.17
C GLN A 927 22.81 13.30 2.92
N SER A 928 21.53 13.35 2.55
CA SER A 928 20.71 12.14 2.38
C SER A 928 20.69 11.55 0.95
N GLY A 929 20.84 12.38 -0.10
CA GLY A 929 20.77 11.94 -1.50
C GLY A 929 19.39 11.42 -1.96
N THR A 930 18.33 11.78 -1.24
CA THR A 930 16.95 11.35 -1.50
C THR A 930 16.29 12.21 -2.58
N MET A 931 15.48 11.60 -3.44
CA MET A 931 14.73 12.27 -4.50
C MET A 931 13.23 12.23 -4.18
N LEU A 932 12.54 13.35 -4.31
CA LEU A 932 11.08 13.39 -4.28
C LEU A 932 10.54 13.28 -5.71
N VAL A 933 9.58 12.38 -5.94
CA VAL A 933 8.91 12.18 -7.22
C VAL A 933 7.43 12.51 -7.03
N CYS A 934 6.96 13.59 -7.64
CA CYS A 934 5.54 13.95 -7.61
C CYS A 934 4.91 13.77 -8.99
N ILE A 935 3.75 13.12 -9.05
CA ILE A 935 3.05 12.78 -10.30
C ILE A 935 1.53 12.88 -10.08
N CYS A 936 0.81 13.35 -11.09
CA CYS A 936 -0.64 13.37 -11.08
C CYS A 936 -1.19 12.14 -11.79
N LEU A 937 -2.16 11.46 -11.17
CA LEU A 937 -2.76 10.22 -11.67
C LEU A 937 -4.26 10.21 -11.40
N PRO A 938 -5.07 9.54 -12.24
CA PRO A 938 -6.43 9.14 -11.86
C PRO A 938 -6.42 8.36 -10.56
N GLU A 939 -7.38 8.61 -9.68
CA GLU A 939 -7.47 7.95 -8.37
C GLU A 939 -7.45 6.41 -8.50
N SER A 940 -8.13 5.87 -9.51
CA SER A 940 -8.16 4.43 -9.84
C SER A 940 -6.78 3.83 -10.16
N ALA A 941 -5.85 4.62 -10.69
CA ALA A 941 -4.52 4.17 -11.07
C ALA A 941 -3.47 4.35 -9.97
N THR A 942 -3.74 5.19 -8.95
CA THR A 942 -2.76 5.55 -7.91
C THR A 942 -2.19 4.33 -7.19
N LYS A 943 -3.05 3.41 -6.73
CA LYS A 943 -2.62 2.21 -6.00
C LYS A 943 -1.76 1.28 -6.87
N SER A 944 -2.15 1.09 -8.14
CA SER A 944 -1.40 0.26 -9.08
C SER A 944 -0.04 0.90 -9.38
N PHE A 945 -0.01 2.22 -9.60
CA PHE A 945 1.24 2.95 -9.82
C PHE A 945 2.17 2.88 -8.61
N THR A 946 1.68 3.07 -7.37
CA THR A 946 2.51 2.92 -6.16
C THR A 946 3.13 1.52 -6.10
N GLN A 947 2.36 0.47 -6.39
CA GLN A 947 2.87 -0.91 -6.40
C GLN A 947 3.94 -1.11 -7.47
N LEU A 948 3.69 -0.66 -8.70
CA LEU A 948 4.62 -0.83 -9.83
C LEU A 948 5.90 0.00 -9.66
N LEU A 949 5.78 1.20 -9.09
CA LEU A 949 6.93 2.04 -8.77
C LEU A 949 7.80 1.39 -7.68
N SER A 950 7.17 0.74 -6.69
CA SER A 950 7.84 0.12 -5.54
C SER A 950 8.36 -1.30 -5.79
N LEU A 951 7.77 -2.03 -6.76
CA LEU A 951 8.17 -3.38 -7.11
C LEU A 951 9.41 -3.35 -8.01
N THR A 952 10.46 -4.05 -7.57
CA THR A 952 11.56 -4.44 -8.43
C THR A 952 11.04 -5.45 -9.44
N GLU A 953 11.21 -5.20 -10.73
CA GLU A 953 11.10 -6.30 -11.70
C GLU A 953 12.19 -7.32 -11.35
N SER A 954 11.79 -8.42 -10.72
CA SER A 954 12.65 -9.54 -10.43
C SER A 954 13.18 -10.13 -11.75
N PRO A 955 14.49 -10.39 -11.92
CA PRO A 955 15.07 -10.84 -13.20
C PRO A 955 14.64 -12.25 -13.68
N GLY A 956 13.64 -12.88 -13.07
CA GLY A 956 13.28 -14.29 -13.29
C GLY A 956 12.18 -14.56 -14.32
N ASP A 957 11.40 -13.56 -14.73
CA ASP A 957 10.21 -13.79 -15.59
C ASP A 957 10.48 -13.75 -17.10
N GLN A 958 11.75 -13.79 -17.54
CA GLN A 958 12.11 -13.91 -18.96
C GLN A 958 12.07 -15.35 -19.51
N SER A 959 11.51 -16.32 -18.77
CA SER A 959 11.52 -17.74 -19.15
C SER A 959 10.14 -18.35 -19.40
N ILE A 960 9.14 -17.55 -19.78
CA ILE A 960 7.90 -18.07 -20.35
C ILE A 960 7.53 -17.21 -21.58
N ASN A 961 8.23 -17.47 -22.69
CA ASN A 961 7.67 -17.39 -24.04
C ASN A 961 7.49 -18.81 -24.54
#